data_AF-A0A9P5EBM6-F1
#
_entry.id   AF-A0A9P5EBM6-F1
#
_cell.length_a   1.000
_cell.length_b   1.000
_cell.length_c   1.000
_cell.angle_alpha   90.00
_cell.angle_beta   90.00
_cell.angle_gamma   90.00
#
_symmetry.space_group_name_H-M   'P 1'
#
loop_
_entity.id
_entity.type
_entity.pdbx_description
1 polymer ?
#
loop_
_entity_poly.entity_id
_entity_poly.type
_entity_poly.pdbx_seq_one_letter_code
_entity_poly.pdbx_strand_id
1 'polypeptide(L)'
;MSEPKTTLTTSPSSPLPPTTAIDDDVAQIPSWRKWVILFVVCWMPLPMTFWSTAIMPATLEVASDLNIPVTTITTINAGVFVAQALSGLMWLPVSTIIGRRSAYLAANGVLCVCAIGCATVPNLAGFATLWILGGNTGPFFLVAGQTILADIFDPTSRGTAVGFFLGSCVSFNSIAPLLGSIIATFTSWRVIYGVEAGMCLFGLILSLLFIPKASEVENPKLTETIRPRTAKEILRTFNPMHVFCQFKYPKVILANIACGLLGFNQYGILSSIRRVINPRFNLTSPLSSGLFYLAPGAGFLVGSTIGGKISDVVVKRYMRKRNGQRIPEDRLNSSLVSVLIILPLGTLLYGWSVYHRLGGMALPIISAFIEGFGLMASFSGLNTYAAEVRPAHRTAVITGKYVIQYSFGAMSVGGVVPMIDGIGVGWAFTVITCFSILAGVLVLLIASFTLAQNGADPYAPVFTTCPSSLKIRKASDGLSDEESSWRQQRAKQMIPNFQDYLKLADIPDFNVTNYINKLKTDDVPIVGLSVSGGGTQSGLGGLGVWQAFDSRSSIARAARTGGLTQLFSYITGLSGGGAVTVSLLAANNFTTTDGVKKASNFSLDYASGPDGNQTAFFTSIFENMGAKDESGFSVSVADTFGQFWGTWLPGDKVYSNYSEIASKNTAFTLGDAPMPIMCFAEVIPGKSPEIGKLMYPGFNKSTGFNLTAYEVTPFEFGSWGTTANAFTAWFIDSFYGIPVFAKRWLGKRQKVNPDINDVPVPRDQYDNPLVQLVNETAMYFGLTYNESLWATYPNPFEDYNEDMKGVSELLLADGSLTLESNPLRPLIIHVRKLDLIIVYEASSDAPNSWVNGTNLISTALTAGVKLDNDMAGLVLSLVAMAALL
;
A
#
# COMPACT_ATOMS: atom_id res chain seq x y z
N MET A 1 27.94 -55.90 30.20
CA MET A 1 28.63 -54.87 29.39
C MET A 1 27.59 -54.28 28.43
N SER A 2 26.74 -53.31 28.78
CA SER A 2 26.71 -52.35 29.91
C SER A 2 27.90 -51.38 29.99
N GLU A 3 27.75 -50.22 29.35
CA GLU A 3 28.06 -48.84 29.82
C GLU A 3 28.11 -47.86 28.63
N PRO A 4 27.99 -46.53 28.83
CA PRO A 4 27.10 -45.83 29.75
C PRO A 4 26.25 -44.75 29.03
N LYS A 5 25.42 -44.00 29.78
CA LYS A 5 24.65 -42.84 29.26
C LYS A 5 25.55 -41.59 29.17
N THR A 6 25.39 -40.81 28.10
CA THR A 6 25.91 -39.43 28.04
C THR A 6 24.75 -38.45 27.86
N THR A 7 24.49 -37.64 28.87
CA THR A 7 23.35 -36.71 28.89
C THR A 7 23.69 -35.42 28.15
N LEU A 8 23.17 -35.24 26.93
CA LEU A 8 23.26 -33.95 26.23
C LEU A 8 22.19 -32.99 26.75
N THR A 9 22.59 -32.09 27.65
CA THR A 9 21.76 -30.98 28.12
C THR A 9 21.49 -30.01 26.97
N THR A 10 20.26 -30.00 26.45
CA THR A 10 19.80 -28.95 25.54
C THR A 10 19.70 -27.63 26.28
N SER A 11 20.70 -26.76 26.12
CA SER A 11 20.57 -25.34 26.43
C SER A 11 19.37 -24.77 25.65
N PRO A 12 18.50 -23.94 26.26
CA PRO A 12 17.40 -23.33 25.52
C PRO A 12 17.99 -22.51 24.37
N SER A 13 17.63 -22.87 23.13
CA SER A 13 17.95 -22.07 21.96
C SER A 13 17.34 -20.69 22.16
N SER A 14 18.20 -19.66 22.16
CA SER A 14 17.76 -18.26 22.25
C SER A 14 16.66 -17.99 21.23
N PRO A 15 15.59 -17.23 21.58
CA PRO A 15 14.55 -16.90 20.62
C PRO A 15 15.20 -16.25 19.38
N LEU A 16 14.80 -16.72 18.20
CA LEU A 16 15.25 -16.13 16.95
C LEU A 16 14.93 -14.62 16.98
N PRO A 17 15.84 -13.75 16.51
CA PRO A 17 15.55 -12.33 16.42
C PRO A 17 14.26 -12.10 15.62
N PRO A 18 13.44 -11.09 15.98
CA PRO A 18 12.27 -10.76 15.18
C PRO A 18 12.72 -10.47 13.74
N THR A 19 12.09 -11.15 12.79
CA THR A 19 12.46 -11.08 11.37
C THR A 19 12.50 -9.62 10.94
N THR A 20 13.68 -9.12 10.59
CA THR A 20 13.84 -7.74 10.15
C THR A 20 13.09 -7.53 8.86
N ALA A 21 12.57 -6.31 8.67
CA ALA A 21 11.90 -5.92 7.44
C ALA A 21 12.75 -6.27 6.22
N ILE A 22 12.07 -6.65 5.12
CA ILE A 22 12.59 -6.99 3.80
C ILE A 22 14.00 -6.41 3.59
N ASP A 23 14.99 -7.29 3.43
CA ASP A 23 16.27 -6.86 2.87
C ASP A 23 15.97 -6.38 1.45
N ASP A 24 15.88 -5.05 1.28
CA ASP A 24 16.09 -4.41 -0.02
C ASP A 24 17.36 -5.02 -0.62
N ASP A 25 17.41 -5.24 -1.93
CA ASP A 25 18.51 -5.93 -2.63
C ASP A 25 19.78 -5.04 -2.62
N VAL A 26 20.43 -4.92 -1.45
CA VAL A 26 21.44 -3.89 -1.15
C VAL A 26 22.75 -4.21 -1.86
N ALA A 27 23.26 -3.20 -2.55
CA ALA A 27 24.48 -3.27 -3.32
C ALA A 27 25.65 -3.81 -2.47
N GLN A 28 26.24 -4.93 -2.92
CA GLN A 28 27.32 -5.65 -2.26
C GLN A 28 28.68 -4.94 -2.42
N ILE A 29 28.72 -3.71 -1.92
CA ILE A 29 29.85 -2.78 -1.97
C ILE A 29 30.66 -2.91 -0.67
N PRO A 30 32.01 -2.99 -0.74
CA PRO A 30 32.86 -3.07 0.44
C PRO A 30 32.59 -1.96 1.46
N SER A 31 32.55 -2.29 2.76
CA SER A 31 32.10 -1.38 3.81
C SER A 31 32.87 -0.05 3.86
N TRP A 32 34.18 -0.08 3.60
CA TRP A 32 34.99 1.15 3.52
C TRP A 32 34.49 2.09 2.41
N ARG A 33 34.06 1.56 1.27
CA ARG A 33 33.48 2.33 0.16
C ARG A 33 32.06 2.78 0.49
N LYS A 34 31.25 2.00 1.22
CA LYS A 34 29.95 2.46 1.75
C LYS A 34 30.14 3.73 2.62
N TRP A 35 31.13 3.75 3.52
CA TRP A 35 31.45 4.92 4.34
C TRP A 35 32.02 6.11 3.55
N VAL A 36 32.86 5.88 2.53
CA VAL A 36 33.32 6.97 1.64
C VAL A 36 32.16 7.54 0.81
N ILE A 37 31.26 6.71 0.28
CA ILE A 37 30.05 7.21 -0.43
C ILE A 37 29.17 8.03 0.52
N LEU A 38 28.99 7.59 1.78
CA LEU A 38 28.31 8.40 2.79
C LEU A 38 29.00 9.75 2.99
N PHE A 39 30.33 9.82 3.05
CA PHE A 39 31.05 11.10 3.12
C PHE A 39 30.77 12.00 1.89
N VAL A 40 30.79 11.46 0.67
CA VAL A 40 30.48 12.24 -0.56
C VAL A 40 29.03 12.75 -0.55
N VAL A 41 28.09 11.89 -0.17
CA VAL A 41 26.67 12.24 -0.07
C VAL A 41 26.43 13.25 1.05
N CYS A 42 27.15 13.14 2.18
CA CYS A 42 27.16 14.15 3.24
C CYS A 42 27.85 15.46 2.83
N TRP A 43 28.79 15.45 1.89
CA TRP A 43 29.53 16.64 1.44
C TRP A 43 28.69 17.53 0.52
N MET A 44 28.00 16.99 -0.49
CA MET A 44 27.28 17.80 -1.49
C MET A 44 26.22 18.79 -0.96
N PRO A 45 25.53 18.53 0.18
CA PRO A 45 24.71 19.53 0.86
C PRO A 45 25.48 20.80 1.32
N LEU A 46 26.80 20.73 1.52
CA LEU A 46 27.60 21.90 1.88
C LEU A 46 27.70 22.90 0.72
N PRO A 47 28.24 22.58 -0.48
CA PRO A 47 28.18 23.48 -1.64
C PRO A 47 26.76 24.00 -1.91
N MET A 48 25.76 23.13 -1.93
CA MET A 48 24.35 23.50 -2.13
C MET A 48 23.88 24.63 -1.19
N THR A 49 24.20 24.53 0.11
CA THR A 49 23.78 25.53 1.11
C THR A 49 24.68 26.76 1.08
N PHE A 50 25.95 26.60 0.72
CA PHE A 50 26.88 27.69 0.47
C PHE A 50 26.35 28.64 -0.60
N TRP A 51 25.93 28.10 -1.75
CA TRP A 51 25.42 28.81 -2.91
C TRP A 51 24.38 29.91 -2.59
N SER A 52 23.40 29.60 -1.75
CA SER A 52 22.27 30.51 -1.46
C SER A 52 22.37 31.21 -0.09
N THR A 53 23.18 30.73 0.85
CA THR A 53 23.25 31.28 2.22
C THR A 53 24.58 31.97 2.57
N ALA A 54 25.71 31.60 1.97
CA ALA A 54 27.01 32.19 2.33
C ALA A 54 27.11 33.70 2.03
N ILE A 55 26.40 34.17 0.99
CA ILE A 55 26.31 35.59 0.65
C ILE A 55 25.40 36.42 1.57
N MET A 56 24.51 35.80 2.37
CA MET A 56 23.53 36.53 3.20
C MET A 56 24.18 37.59 4.12
N PRO A 57 25.25 37.28 4.88
CA PRO A 57 25.95 38.32 5.63
C PRO A 57 26.74 39.30 4.74
N ALA A 58 27.20 38.92 3.55
CA ALA A 58 27.98 39.76 2.63
C ALA A 58 27.14 40.71 1.75
N THR A 59 25.82 40.77 1.97
CA THR A 59 24.87 41.53 1.14
C THR A 59 25.14 43.04 1.06
N LEU A 60 25.76 43.64 2.07
CA LEU A 60 26.13 45.07 2.07
C LEU A 60 27.36 45.33 1.20
N GLU A 61 28.36 44.44 1.25
CA GLU A 61 29.60 44.53 0.50
C GLU A 61 29.34 44.29 -1.00
N VAL A 62 28.47 43.33 -1.35
CA VAL A 62 28.04 43.08 -2.73
C VAL A 62 27.30 44.29 -3.31
N ALA A 63 26.39 44.88 -2.51
CA ALA A 63 25.66 46.09 -2.89
C ALA A 63 26.59 47.28 -3.14
N SER A 64 27.65 47.42 -2.32
CA SER A 64 28.67 48.47 -2.48
C SER A 64 29.62 48.23 -3.66
N ASP A 65 30.07 46.99 -3.91
CA ASP A 65 30.97 46.63 -5.02
C ASP A 65 30.30 46.82 -6.39
N LEU A 66 29.00 46.52 -6.47
CA LEU A 66 28.21 46.64 -7.71
C LEU A 66 27.45 47.98 -7.83
N ASN A 67 27.53 48.85 -6.82
CA ASN A 67 26.82 50.14 -6.73
C ASN A 67 25.29 50.02 -6.95
N ILE A 68 24.63 49.18 -6.16
CA ILE A 68 23.19 48.87 -6.27
C ILE A 68 22.49 48.80 -4.89
N PRO A 69 21.15 48.91 -4.83
CA PRO A 69 20.40 48.67 -3.61
C PRO A 69 20.58 47.24 -3.06
N VAL A 70 20.67 47.11 -1.73
CA VAL A 70 20.73 45.80 -1.03
C VAL A 70 19.53 44.92 -1.38
N THR A 71 18.35 45.54 -1.57
CA THR A 71 17.10 44.87 -1.99
C THR A 71 17.21 44.18 -3.36
N THR A 72 18.09 44.64 -4.25
CA THR A 72 18.34 43.98 -5.54
C THR A 72 19.01 42.62 -5.32
N ILE A 73 19.99 42.52 -4.42
CA ILE A 73 20.66 41.25 -4.10
C ILE A 73 19.73 40.28 -3.36
N THR A 74 18.89 40.76 -2.43
CA THR A 74 17.91 39.87 -1.76
C THR A 74 16.84 39.36 -2.72
N THR A 75 16.41 40.18 -3.69
CA THR A 75 15.49 39.77 -4.76
C THR A 75 16.12 38.73 -5.70
N ILE A 76 17.39 38.91 -6.08
CA ILE A 76 18.11 37.91 -6.89
C ILE A 76 18.26 36.60 -6.10
N ASN A 77 18.58 36.65 -4.80
CA ASN A 77 18.66 35.45 -3.96
C ASN A 77 17.30 34.74 -3.87
N ALA A 78 16.18 35.46 -3.75
CA ALA A 78 14.85 34.87 -3.84
C ALA A 78 14.64 34.12 -5.18
N GLY A 79 15.18 34.64 -6.29
CA GLY A 79 15.25 33.94 -7.57
C GLY A 79 16.07 32.64 -7.55
N VAL A 80 17.19 32.62 -6.81
CA VAL A 80 17.99 31.39 -6.57
C VAL A 80 17.18 30.36 -5.79
N PHE A 81 16.39 30.78 -4.80
CA PHE A 81 15.48 29.90 -4.05
C PHE A 81 14.32 29.37 -4.92
N VAL A 82 13.80 30.15 -5.86
CA VAL A 82 12.84 29.65 -6.88
C VAL A 82 13.51 28.61 -7.79
N ALA A 83 14.75 28.82 -8.22
CA ALA A 83 15.50 27.81 -8.98
C ALA A 83 15.74 26.54 -8.16
N GLN A 84 16.07 26.66 -6.87
CA GLN A 84 16.17 25.51 -5.96
C GLN A 84 14.83 24.74 -5.88
N ALA A 85 13.69 25.42 -5.78
CA ALA A 85 12.37 24.78 -5.78
C ALA A 85 12.10 23.95 -7.05
N LEU A 86 12.58 24.39 -8.22
CA LEU A 86 12.41 23.67 -9.50
C LEU A 86 13.42 22.54 -9.72
N SER A 87 14.53 22.50 -8.96
CA SER A 87 15.66 21.59 -9.14
C SER A 87 15.26 20.11 -9.30
N GLY A 88 14.40 19.60 -8.41
CA GLY A 88 13.94 18.21 -8.48
C GLY A 88 13.13 17.89 -9.74
N LEU A 89 12.31 18.85 -10.21
CA LEU A 89 11.48 18.70 -11.41
C LEU A 89 12.31 18.62 -12.69
N MET A 90 13.51 19.21 -12.71
CA MET A 90 14.43 19.11 -13.85
C MET A 90 15.35 17.89 -13.76
N TRP A 91 16.01 17.67 -12.62
CA TRP A 91 17.06 16.64 -12.53
C TRP A 91 16.56 15.22 -12.34
N LEU A 92 15.33 15.00 -11.83
CA LEU A 92 14.78 13.64 -11.76
C LEU A 92 14.50 13.05 -13.15
N PRO A 93 13.83 13.74 -14.10
CA PRO A 93 13.77 13.30 -15.48
C PRO A 93 15.16 13.00 -16.08
N VAL A 94 16.13 13.91 -15.91
CA VAL A 94 17.52 13.70 -16.36
C VAL A 94 18.12 12.43 -15.73
N SER A 95 17.86 12.16 -14.45
CA SER A 95 18.36 10.95 -13.75
C SER A 95 17.82 9.63 -14.31
N THR A 96 16.61 9.63 -14.87
CA THR A 96 16.05 8.45 -15.57
C THR A 96 16.55 8.31 -17.01
N ILE A 97 16.83 9.43 -17.70
CA ILE A 97 17.29 9.42 -19.10
C ILE A 97 18.78 9.02 -19.19
N ILE A 98 19.66 9.69 -18.46
CA ILE A 98 21.13 9.45 -18.52
C ILE A 98 21.68 8.61 -17.35
N GLY A 99 20.81 8.18 -16.44
CA GLY A 99 21.17 7.43 -15.23
C GLY A 99 21.59 8.32 -14.06
N ARG A 100 21.21 7.91 -12.84
CA ARG A 100 21.36 8.69 -11.59
C ARG A 100 22.78 9.20 -11.34
N ARG A 101 23.82 8.37 -11.52
CA ARG A 101 25.22 8.80 -11.36
C ARG A 101 25.60 9.91 -12.35
N SER A 102 25.21 9.76 -13.61
CA SER A 102 25.48 10.74 -14.67
C SER A 102 24.79 12.08 -14.39
N ALA A 103 23.53 12.05 -13.92
CA ALA A 103 22.80 13.24 -13.52
C ALA A 103 23.41 13.93 -12.28
N TYR A 104 23.85 13.16 -11.28
CA TYR A 104 24.54 13.69 -10.08
C TYR A 104 25.84 14.42 -10.45
N LEU A 105 26.61 13.83 -11.36
CA LEU A 105 27.85 14.41 -11.90
C LEU A 105 27.57 15.66 -12.75
N ALA A 106 26.55 15.62 -13.61
CA ALA A 106 26.16 16.76 -14.44
C ALA A 106 25.64 17.94 -13.60
N ALA A 107 24.83 17.69 -12.57
CA ALA A 107 24.35 18.71 -11.65
C ALA A 107 25.50 19.40 -10.92
N ASN A 108 26.47 18.64 -10.41
CA ASN A 108 27.65 19.22 -9.74
C ASN A 108 28.58 19.94 -10.75
N GLY A 109 28.72 19.42 -11.96
CA GLY A 109 29.42 20.11 -13.05
C GLY A 109 28.81 21.48 -13.38
N VAL A 110 27.48 21.56 -13.48
CA VAL A 110 26.75 22.83 -13.67
C VAL A 110 26.99 23.78 -12.50
N LEU A 111 26.85 23.33 -11.26
CA LEU A 111 27.12 24.17 -10.07
C LEU A 111 28.57 24.69 -10.05
N CYS A 112 29.54 23.83 -10.35
CA CYS A 112 30.96 24.19 -10.42
C CYS A 112 31.24 25.26 -11.50
N VAL A 113 30.67 25.12 -12.70
CA VAL A 113 30.81 26.11 -13.78
C VAL A 113 30.14 27.43 -13.42
N CYS A 114 28.93 27.39 -12.82
CA CYS A 114 28.25 28.58 -12.34
C CYS A 114 29.04 29.28 -11.23
N ALA A 115 29.67 28.55 -10.30
CA ALA A 115 30.50 29.11 -9.24
C ALA A 115 31.78 29.78 -9.75
N ILE A 116 32.50 29.15 -10.69
CA ILE A 116 33.65 29.78 -11.37
C ILE A 116 33.20 31.09 -12.05
N GLY A 117 32.09 31.05 -12.78
CA GLY A 117 31.54 32.22 -13.45
C GLY A 117 31.13 33.33 -12.47
N CYS A 118 30.42 33.01 -11.39
CA CYS A 118 30.01 33.98 -10.35
C CYS A 118 31.21 34.63 -9.64
N ALA A 119 32.33 33.92 -9.48
CA ALA A 119 33.57 34.51 -8.96
C ALA A 119 34.21 35.51 -9.94
N THR A 120 34.13 35.25 -11.25
CA THR A 120 34.86 36.03 -12.28
C THR A 120 34.06 37.12 -13.00
N VAL A 121 32.72 37.01 -13.10
CA VAL A 121 31.92 37.91 -13.95
C VAL A 121 31.79 39.30 -13.29
N PRO A 122 32.20 40.39 -13.96
CA PRO A 122 32.25 41.71 -13.33
C PRO A 122 30.87 42.35 -13.15
N ASN A 123 29.91 42.06 -14.04
CA ASN A 123 28.62 42.74 -14.09
C ASN A 123 27.48 41.99 -13.38
N LEU A 124 26.51 42.74 -12.86
CA LEU A 124 25.36 42.22 -12.12
C LEU A 124 24.51 41.22 -12.93
N ALA A 125 24.27 41.48 -14.22
CA ALA A 125 23.35 40.67 -15.02
C ALA A 125 23.88 39.23 -15.23
N GLY A 126 25.16 39.10 -15.61
CA GLY A 126 25.81 37.80 -15.75
C GLY A 126 25.99 37.09 -14.41
N PHE A 127 26.32 37.83 -13.34
CA PHE A 127 26.35 37.27 -11.98
C PHE A 127 24.98 36.70 -11.58
N ALA A 128 23.90 37.47 -11.72
CA ALA A 128 22.55 37.04 -11.37
C ALA A 128 22.08 35.84 -12.21
N THR A 129 22.36 35.84 -13.51
CA THR A 129 22.01 34.73 -14.42
C THR A 129 22.69 33.43 -13.99
N LEU A 130 24.00 33.47 -13.74
CA LEU A 130 24.76 32.30 -13.29
C LEU A 130 24.35 31.85 -11.89
N TRP A 131 24.10 32.79 -10.98
CA TRP A 131 23.71 32.50 -9.60
C TRP A 131 22.33 31.84 -9.51
N ILE A 132 21.36 32.29 -10.33
CA ILE A 132 20.06 31.62 -10.46
C ILE A 132 20.22 30.25 -11.14
N LEU A 133 21.02 30.14 -12.20
CA LEU A 133 21.22 28.88 -12.94
C LEU A 133 21.79 27.75 -12.06
N GLY A 134 22.85 28.02 -11.28
CA GLY A 134 23.41 27.03 -10.36
C GLY A 134 22.44 26.65 -9.23
N GLY A 135 21.50 27.53 -8.87
CA GLY A 135 20.46 27.26 -7.86
C GLY A 135 19.59 26.06 -8.24
N ASN A 136 19.38 25.85 -9.53
CA ASN A 136 18.63 24.74 -10.10
C ASN A 136 19.30 23.36 -9.87
N THR A 137 20.49 23.28 -9.26
CA THR A 137 21.18 22.01 -8.97
C THR A 137 20.96 21.50 -7.53
N GLY A 138 20.65 22.39 -6.59
CA GLY A 138 20.79 22.13 -5.15
C GLY A 138 19.92 20.97 -4.63
N PRO A 139 18.60 21.14 -4.47
CA PRO A 139 17.74 20.13 -3.84
C PRO A 139 17.74 18.75 -4.51
N PHE A 140 18.16 18.63 -5.76
CA PHE A 140 18.41 17.32 -6.36
C PHE A 140 19.46 16.49 -5.59
N PHE A 141 20.52 17.10 -5.06
CA PHE A 141 21.48 16.38 -4.20
C PHE A 141 20.84 15.87 -2.91
N LEU A 142 19.80 16.55 -2.40
CA LEU A 142 19.06 16.08 -1.22
C LEU A 142 18.26 14.81 -1.51
N VAL A 143 17.56 14.77 -2.66
CA VAL A 143 16.76 13.61 -3.09
C VAL A 143 17.67 12.44 -3.53
N ALA A 144 18.67 12.73 -4.36
CA ALA A 144 19.61 11.73 -4.86
C ALA A 144 20.51 11.17 -3.75
N GLY A 145 20.87 11.97 -2.75
CA GLY A 145 21.61 11.51 -1.57
C GLY A 145 20.83 10.46 -0.78
N GLN A 146 19.54 10.69 -0.50
CA GLN A 146 18.71 9.72 0.23
C GLN A 146 18.49 8.42 -0.54
N THR A 147 18.34 8.46 -1.87
CA THR A 147 18.23 7.23 -2.68
C THR A 147 19.56 6.47 -2.74
N ILE A 148 20.69 7.13 -2.97
CA ILE A 148 22.01 6.48 -2.94
C ILE A 148 22.28 5.80 -1.58
N LEU A 149 21.84 6.39 -0.47
CA LEU A 149 21.97 5.77 0.86
C LEU A 149 20.99 4.62 1.09
N ALA A 150 19.85 4.58 0.42
CA ALA A 150 18.93 3.45 0.47
C ALA A 150 19.57 2.21 -0.19
N ASP A 151 20.07 2.37 -1.41
CA ASP A 151 20.60 1.29 -2.24
C ASP A 151 21.88 0.63 -1.70
N ILE A 152 22.65 1.34 -0.87
CA ILE A 152 23.96 0.85 -0.36
C ILE A 152 23.99 0.54 1.13
N PHE A 153 23.03 1.02 1.94
CA PHE A 153 22.96 0.66 3.36
C PHE A 153 21.74 -0.22 3.63
N ASP A 154 22.01 -1.29 4.37
CA ASP A 154 21.09 -2.35 4.77
C ASP A 154 20.05 -1.73 5.75
N PRO A 155 18.76 -2.15 5.75
CA PRO A 155 17.69 -1.41 6.46
C PRO A 155 17.96 -1.11 7.94
N THR A 156 18.71 -1.99 8.61
CA THR A 156 19.14 -1.88 10.01
C THR A 156 20.24 -0.82 10.23
N SER A 157 21.15 -0.63 9.27
CA SER A 157 22.29 0.30 9.35
C SER A 157 21.95 1.68 8.72
N ARG A 158 21.09 1.68 7.70
CA ARG A 158 20.64 2.84 6.91
C ARG A 158 20.15 4.02 7.74
N GLY A 159 19.43 3.77 8.84
CA GLY A 159 18.95 4.82 9.73
C GLY A 159 20.09 5.70 10.29
N THR A 160 21.25 5.11 10.58
CA THR A 160 22.43 5.85 11.05
C THR A 160 23.08 6.66 9.93
N ALA A 161 23.19 6.09 8.73
CA ALA A 161 23.74 6.78 7.56
C ALA A 161 22.87 7.98 7.13
N VAL A 162 21.54 7.80 7.07
CA VAL A 162 20.58 8.87 6.81
C VAL A 162 20.59 9.92 7.93
N GLY A 163 20.82 9.51 9.18
CA GLY A 163 21.03 10.41 10.32
C GLY A 163 22.25 11.33 10.14
N PHE A 164 23.41 10.80 9.75
CA PHE A 164 24.60 11.61 9.44
C PHE A 164 24.35 12.57 8.27
N PHE A 165 23.68 12.10 7.21
CA PHE A 165 23.34 12.92 6.05
C PHE A 165 22.39 14.08 6.39
N LEU A 166 21.29 13.81 7.10
CA LEU A 166 20.38 14.88 7.54
C LEU A 166 21.07 15.83 8.52
N GLY A 167 21.94 15.32 9.40
CA GLY A 167 22.78 16.14 10.28
C GLY A 167 23.72 17.09 9.52
N SER A 168 24.34 16.64 8.42
CA SER A 168 25.22 17.48 7.61
C SER A 168 24.42 18.58 6.89
N CYS A 169 23.34 18.22 6.18
CA CYS A 169 22.39 19.16 5.56
C CYS A 169 21.95 20.28 6.51
N VAL A 170 21.64 19.92 7.74
CA VAL A 170 21.18 20.84 8.79
C VAL A 170 22.32 21.73 9.31
N SER A 171 23.52 21.18 9.50
CA SER A 171 24.69 21.92 9.99
C SER A 171 25.13 23.04 9.03
N PHE A 172 25.16 22.75 7.73
CA PHE A 172 25.75 23.65 6.75
C PHE A 172 24.93 24.92 6.50
N ASN A 173 23.62 24.90 6.76
CA ASN A 173 22.75 26.09 6.70
C ASN A 173 23.17 27.23 7.65
N SER A 174 24.03 26.97 8.65
CA SER A 174 24.59 27.99 9.54
C SER A 174 26.11 28.14 9.43
N ILE A 175 26.82 27.08 9.02
CA ILE A 175 28.26 27.15 8.74
C ILE A 175 28.54 27.98 7.48
N ALA A 176 27.70 27.86 6.43
CA ALA A 176 27.88 28.60 5.18
C ALA A 176 27.83 30.13 5.36
N PRO A 177 26.83 30.74 6.03
CA PRO A 177 26.86 32.18 6.35
C PRO A 177 28.10 32.59 7.15
N LEU A 178 28.50 31.81 8.17
CA LEU A 178 29.69 32.11 8.97
C LEU A 178 30.96 32.14 8.09
N LEU A 179 31.17 31.13 7.25
CA LEU A 179 32.30 31.07 6.33
C LEU A 179 32.27 32.22 5.31
N GLY A 180 31.10 32.53 4.74
CA GLY A 180 30.93 33.68 3.84
C GLY A 180 31.26 35.02 4.52
N SER A 181 30.91 35.18 5.80
CA SER A 181 31.25 36.37 6.59
C SER A 181 32.74 36.50 6.89
N ILE A 182 33.45 35.39 7.10
CA ILE A 182 34.91 35.35 7.26
C ILE A 182 35.57 35.77 5.94
N ILE A 183 35.17 35.13 4.83
CA ILE A 183 35.69 35.41 3.49
C ILE A 183 35.48 36.89 3.13
N ALA A 184 34.27 37.44 3.30
CA ALA A 184 33.95 38.84 3.02
C ALA A 184 34.56 39.86 4.00
N THR A 185 35.15 39.43 5.12
CA THR A 185 35.88 40.31 6.05
C THR A 185 37.35 40.47 5.67
N PHE A 186 37.99 39.41 5.16
CA PHE A 186 39.42 39.41 4.83
C PHE A 186 39.71 39.47 3.32
N THR A 187 38.71 39.24 2.47
CA THR A 187 38.82 39.21 1.00
C THR A 187 37.54 39.72 0.33
N SER A 188 37.50 39.80 -1.01
CA SER A 188 36.28 40.16 -1.75
C SER A 188 35.18 39.11 -1.59
N TRP A 189 33.91 39.55 -1.56
CA TRP A 189 32.72 38.67 -1.60
C TRP A 189 32.75 37.66 -2.77
N ARG A 190 33.44 38.00 -3.87
CA ARG A 190 33.61 37.13 -5.05
C ARG A 190 34.38 35.83 -4.73
N VAL A 191 35.23 35.87 -3.71
CA VAL A 191 35.99 34.70 -3.22
C VAL A 191 35.08 33.66 -2.59
N ILE A 192 33.85 34.01 -2.17
CA ILE A 192 32.84 33.04 -1.70
C ILE A 192 32.58 32.01 -2.80
N TYR A 193 32.25 32.45 -4.01
CA TYR A 193 32.01 31.56 -5.16
C TYR A 193 33.29 30.90 -5.68
N GLY A 194 34.47 31.50 -5.47
CA GLY A 194 35.76 30.87 -5.77
C GLY A 194 36.09 29.69 -4.84
N VAL A 195 35.83 29.84 -3.54
CA VAL A 195 35.93 28.76 -2.55
C VAL A 195 34.91 27.67 -2.85
N GLU A 196 33.67 28.06 -3.20
CA GLU A 196 32.62 27.11 -3.57
C GLU A 196 32.96 26.32 -4.83
N ALA A 197 33.53 26.94 -5.86
CA ALA A 197 34.03 26.23 -7.05
C ALA A 197 35.04 25.13 -6.68
N GLY A 198 35.94 25.39 -5.72
CA GLY A 198 36.85 24.39 -5.17
C GLY A 198 36.11 23.26 -4.43
N MET A 199 35.07 23.58 -3.66
CA MET A 199 34.26 22.60 -2.93
C MET A 199 33.40 21.73 -3.86
N CYS A 200 32.87 22.30 -4.95
CA CYS A 200 32.18 21.60 -6.03
C CYS A 200 33.14 20.68 -6.79
N LEU A 201 34.32 21.18 -7.18
CA LEU A 201 35.36 20.39 -7.85
C LEU A 201 35.84 19.20 -7.00
N PHE A 202 36.08 19.41 -5.71
CA PHE A 202 36.42 18.33 -4.78
C PHE A 202 35.28 17.30 -4.67
N GLY A 203 34.04 17.78 -4.49
CA GLY A 203 32.84 16.93 -4.49
C GLY A 203 32.64 16.18 -5.81
N LEU A 204 33.03 16.77 -6.95
CA LEU A 204 32.91 16.19 -8.28
C LEU A 204 33.95 15.09 -8.49
N ILE A 205 35.21 15.31 -8.10
CA ILE A 205 36.26 14.30 -8.11
C ILE A 205 35.86 13.10 -7.24
N LEU A 206 35.38 13.33 -6.01
CA LEU A 206 34.93 12.25 -5.14
C LEU A 206 33.67 11.54 -5.69
N SER A 207 32.73 12.28 -6.30
CA SER A 207 31.56 11.70 -6.97
C SER A 207 31.94 10.84 -8.18
N LEU A 208 32.94 11.26 -8.96
CA LEU A 208 33.47 10.49 -10.08
C LEU A 208 34.10 9.18 -9.62
N LEU A 209 34.88 9.22 -8.54
CA LEU A 209 35.61 8.06 -8.02
C LEU A 209 34.73 7.07 -7.26
N PHE A 210 33.82 7.55 -6.40
CA PHE A 210 33.19 6.68 -5.39
C PHE A 210 31.72 6.38 -5.62
N ILE A 211 30.90 7.31 -6.13
CA ILE A 211 29.47 7.05 -6.36
C ILE A 211 29.32 5.91 -7.39
N PRO A 212 28.59 4.84 -7.06
CA PRO A 212 28.57 3.62 -7.87
C PRO A 212 27.77 3.82 -9.17
N LYS A 213 28.21 3.12 -10.22
CA LYS A 213 27.46 3.01 -11.49
C LYS A 213 26.22 2.12 -11.27
N ALA A 214 25.22 2.21 -12.13
CA ALA A 214 24.07 1.28 -12.08
C ALA A 214 24.52 -0.19 -12.09
N SER A 215 25.50 -0.51 -12.95
CA SER A 215 26.17 -1.82 -13.04
C SER A 215 27.00 -2.23 -11.81
N GLU A 216 27.07 -1.39 -10.76
CA GLU A 216 27.72 -1.68 -9.47
C GLU A 216 26.71 -1.70 -8.31
N VAL A 217 25.41 -1.53 -8.61
CA VAL A 217 24.30 -1.46 -7.63
C VAL A 217 23.27 -2.56 -7.87
N GLU A 218 22.98 -2.92 -9.13
CA GLU A 218 21.77 -3.65 -9.48
C GLU A 218 21.90 -5.14 -9.78
N ASN A 219 20.92 -5.87 -9.26
CA ASN A 219 20.30 -7.02 -9.89
C ASN A 219 19.53 -6.53 -11.15
N PRO A 220 19.85 -6.98 -12.39
CA PRO A 220 19.57 -6.22 -13.63
C PRO A 220 18.09 -6.09 -14.06
N LYS A 221 17.11 -6.54 -13.26
CA LYS A 221 15.69 -6.60 -13.66
C LYS A 221 14.94 -5.26 -13.62
N LEU A 222 15.40 -4.22 -12.91
CA LEU A 222 14.64 -2.97 -12.76
C LEU A 222 15.00 -1.86 -13.77
N THR A 223 16.28 -1.63 -14.11
CA THR A 223 16.70 -0.42 -14.87
C THR A 223 16.94 -0.62 -16.38
N GLU A 224 16.98 -1.83 -16.92
CA GLU A 224 17.18 -2.03 -18.37
C GLU A 224 15.89 -1.83 -19.20
N THR A 225 14.70 -1.95 -18.60
CA THR A 225 13.42 -2.05 -19.32
C THR A 225 12.82 -0.72 -19.77
N ILE A 226 13.05 0.41 -19.09
CA ILE A 226 12.44 1.71 -19.44
C ILE A 226 13.43 2.88 -19.43
N ARG A 227 14.49 2.80 -20.26
CA ARG A 227 15.15 4.04 -20.74
C ARG A 227 14.39 4.57 -21.96
N PRO A 228 13.90 5.83 -21.96
CA PRO A 228 13.15 6.38 -23.09
C PRO A 228 14.05 6.46 -24.33
N ARG A 229 13.67 5.76 -25.40
CA ARG A 229 14.42 5.70 -26.67
C ARG A 229 13.91 6.71 -27.70
N THR A 230 12.65 7.15 -27.56
CA THR A 230 12.01 8.10 -28.47
C THR A 230 11.96 9.51 -27.88
N ALA A 231 12.14 10.55 -28.70
CA ALA A 231 12.03 11.96 -28.25
C ALA A 231 10.67 12.28 -27.57
N LYS A 232 9.59 11.61 -27.99
CA LYS A 232 8.25 11.71 -27.39
C LYS A 232 8.17 11.11 -25.98
N GLU A 233 8.96 10.08 -25.70
CA GLU A 233 9.07 9.48 -24.36
C GLU A 233 9.92 10.38 -23.46
N ILE A 234 11.06 10.87 -23.95
CA ILE A 234 11.90 11.86 -23.25
C ILE A 234 11.07 13.08 -22.83
N LEU A 235 10.27 13.63 -23.74
CA LEU A 235 9.39 14.77 -23.44
C LEU A 235 8.30 14.42 -22.41
N ARG A 236 7.76 13.19 -22.44
CA ARG A 236 6.83 12.70 -21.40
C ARG A 236 7.51 12.56 -20.03
N THR A 237 8.78 12.17 -19.98
CA THR A 237 9.55 12.06 -18.72
C THR A 237 9.66 13.38 -17.99
N PHE A 238 9.76 14.51 -18.70
CA PHE A 238 9.76 15.86 -18.12
C PHE A 238 8.39 16.36 -17.64
N ASN A 239 7.32 15.56 -17.71
CA ASN A 239 6.01 15.94 -17.18
C ASN A 239 6.01 15.94 -15.63
N PRO A 240 5.89 17.11 -14.97
CA PRO A 240 5.96 17.19 -13.50
C PRO A 240 4.68 16.70 -12.81
N MET A 241 3.64 16.32 -13.57
CA MET A 241 2.35 15.90 -13.00
C MET A 241 2.48 14.67 -12.07
N HIS A 242 3.48 13.81 -12.25
CA HIS A 242 3.75 12.71 -11.33
C HIS A 242 4.09 13.17 -9.90
N VAL A 243 4.67 14.37 -9.74
CA VAL A 243 4.88 15.04 -8.44
C VAL A 243 3.58 15.71 -7.97
N PHE A 244 2.93 16.49 -8.84
CA PHE A 244 1.74 17.26 -8.45
C PHE A 244 0.51 16.39 -8.15
N CYS A 245 0.37 15.21 -8.77
CA CYS A 245 -0.67 14.24 -8.40
C CYS A 245 -0.54 13.76 -6.94
N GLN A 246 0.65 13.80 -6.33
CA GLN A 246 0.80 13.46 -4.90
C GLN A 246 0.09 14.48 -3.99
N PHE A 247 -0.22 15.69 -4.49
CA PHE A 247 -0.95 16.71 -3.75
C PHE A 247 -2.47 16.45 -3.69
N LYS A 248 -2.99 15.47 -4.46
CA LYS A 248 -4.37 14.97 -4.31
C LYS A 248 -4.62 14.37 -2.92
N TYR A 249 -3.58 13.86 -2.27
CA TYR A 249 -3.65 13.26 -0.93
C TYR A 249 -3.54 14.35 0.15
N PRO A 250 -4.59 14.62 0.96
CA PRO A 250 -4.59 15.74 1.91
C PRO A 250 -3.42 15.68 2.90
N LYS A 251 -3.13 14.50 3.45
CA LYS A 251 -2.03 14.29 4.41
C LYS A 251 -0.62 14.58 3.83
N VAL A 252 -0.46 14.58 2.51
CA VAL A 252 0.80 14.91 1.82
C VAL A 252 0.92 16.41 1.59
N ILE A 253 -0.10 17.04 1.01
CA ILE A 253 -0.07 18.50 0.77
C ILE A 253 0.00 19.30 2.08
N LEU A 254 -0.71 18.88 3.14
CA LEU A 254 -0.65 19.54 4.46
C LEU A 254 0.76 19.47 5.07
N ALA A 255 1.45 18.33 4.95
CA ALA A 255 2.83 18.18 5.42
C ALA A 255 3.82 19.01 4.59
N ASN A 256 3.61 19.11 3.27
CA ASN A 256 4.43 19.93 2.39
C ASN A 256 4.27 21.43 2.70
N ILE A 257 3.03 21.89 2.97
CA ILE A 257 2.76 23.27 3.42
C ILE A 257 3.38 23.53 4.79
N ALA A 258 3.31 22.59 5.73
CA ALA A 258 4.00 22.71 7.02
C ALA A 258 5.53 22.85 6.83
N CYS A 259 6.14 22.07 5.93
CA CYS A 259 7.56 22.22 5.56
C CYS A 259 7.86 23.58 4.90
N GLY A 260 6.91 24.13 4.13
CA GLY A 260 6.96 25.49 3.59
C GLY A 260 7.01 26.55 4.69
N LEU A 261 6.05 26.54 5.60
CA LEU A 261 5.96 27.48 6.72
C LEU A 261 7.20 27.43 7.64
N LEU A 262 7.73 26.23 7.91
CA LEU A 262 9.00 26.06 8.61
C LEU A 262 10.20 26.58 7.78
N GLY A 263 10.19 26.39 6.47
CA GLY A 263 11.19 26.98 5.56
C GLY A 263 11.17 28.52 5.59
N PHE A 264 9.99 29.13 5.70
CA PHE A 264 9.85 30.58 5.85
C PHE A 264 10.46 31.07 7.18
N ASN A 265 10.26 30.35 8.29
CA ASN A 265 10.98 30.63 9.54
C ASN A 265 12.51 30.50 9.36
N GLN A 266 12.97 29.36 8.81
CA GLN A 266 14.39 29.03 8.63
C GLN A 266 15.17 30.17 7.95
N TYR A 267 14.69 30.63 6.80
CA TYR A 267 15.38 31.67 6.04
C TYR A 267 15.02 33.08 6.52
N GLY A 268 14.00 33.24 7.36
CA GLY A 268 13.63 34.51 7.97
C GLY A 268 14.63 34.97 9.03
N ILE A 269 15.06 34.06 9.92
CA ILE A 269 16.18 34.35 10.83
C ILE A 269 17.49 34.49 10.05
N LEU A 270 17.83 33.56 9.15
CA LEU A 270 19.14 33.56 8.45
C LEU A 270 19.35 34.79 7.55
N SER A 271 18.32 35.28 6.86
CA SER A 271 18.44 36.49 6.00
C SER A 271 18.44 37.80 6.78
N SER A 272 17.78 37.86 7.94
CA SER A 272 17.57 39.11 8.68
C SER A 272 18.68 39.46 9.69
N ILE A 273 19.51 38.50 10.14
CA ILE A 273 20.56 38.72 11.16
C ILE A 273 21.34 40.02 10.96
N ARG A 274 21.94 40.28 9.78
CA ARG A 274 22.75 41.50 9.59
C ARG A 274 21.91 42.80 9.57
N ARG A 275 20.68 42.75 9.04
CA ARG A 275 19.73 43.88 9.04
C ARG A 275 19.25 44.26 10.44
N VAL A 276 19.15 43.27 11.33
CA VAL A 276 18.53 43.34 12.66
C VAL A 276 19.57 43.57 13.77
N ILE A 277 20.68 42.85 13.75
CA ILE A 277 21.70 42.83 14.81
C ILE A 277 22.68 44.01 14.67
N ASN A 278 23.09 44.38 13.46
CA ASN A 278 24.11 45.45 13.29
C ASN A 278 23.64 46.82 13.80
N PRO A 279 22.43 47.32 13.50
CA PRO A 279 21.92 48.58 14.06
C PRO A 279 21.57 48.48 15.56
N ARG A 280 21.42 47.25 16.09
CA ARG A 280 21.13 47.02 17.51
C ARG A 280 22.39 47.12 18.37
N PHE A 281 23.55 46.67 17.89
CA PHE A 281 24.80 46.59 18.64
C PHE A 281 25.99 47.34 18.01
N ASN A 282 25.74 48.18 17.00
CA ASN A 282 26.73 48.97 16.27
C ASN A 282 27.84 48.12 15.60
N LEU A 283 27.47 46.96 15.05
CA LEU A 283 28.43 46.06 14.39
C LEU A 283 28.76 46.54 12.97
N THR A 284 30.04 46.75 12.69
CA THR A 284 30.54 47.24 11.39
C THR A 284 31.04 46.10 10.49
N SER A 285 31.86 45.20 11.04
CA SER A 285 32.51 44.09 10.31
C SER A 285 31.53 42.95 9.97
N PRO A 286 31.62 42.32 8.78
CA PRO A 286 30.82 41.13 8.44
C PRO A 286 31.02 39.97 9.43
N LEU A 287 32.26 39.73 9.86
CA LEU A 287 32.61 38.67 10.81
C LEU A 287 31.86 38.82 12.15
N SER A 288 31.74 40.04 12.66
CA SER A 288 31.04 40.29 13.93
C SER A 288 29.54 40.00 13.84
N SER A 289 28.93 40.19 12.66
CA SER A 289 27.57 39.71 12.35
C SER A 289 27.53 38.19 12.16
N GLY A 290 28.56 37.63 11.51
CA GLY A 290 28.72 36.22 11.19
C GLY A 290 28.66 35.30 12.41
N LEU A 291 29.23 35.73 13.53
CA LEU A 291 29.18 34.98 14.79
C LEU A 291 27.76 34.72 15.30
N PHE A 292 26.77 35.55 14.95
CA PHE A 292 25.37 35.33 15.37
C PHE A 292 24.71 34.13 14.64
N TYR A 293 25.30 33.61 13.56
CA TYR A 293 24.83 32.38 12.91
C TYR A 293 25.23 31.10 13.68
N LEU A 294 26.20 31.17 14.60
CA LEU A 294 26.61 30.02 15.43
C LEU A 294 25.48 29.54 16.36
N ALA A 295 24.68 30.46 16.90
CA ALA A 295 23.61 30.15 17.85
C ALA A 295 22.46 29.34 17.22
N PRO A 296 21.82 29.77 16.11
CA PRO A 296 20.84 28.93 15.42
C PRO A 296 21.49 27.68 14.84
N GLY A 297 22.76 27.70 14.43
CA GLY A 297 23.47 26.49 13.95
C GLY A 297 23.69 25.42 15.02
N ALA A 298 24.04 25.82 16.24
CA ALA A 298 24.08 24.91 17.39
C ALA A 298 22.69 24.39 17.75
N GLY A 299 21.67 25.26 17.68
CA GLY A 299 20.26 24.88 17.85
C GLY A 299 19.84 23.84 16.80
N PHE A 300 20.14 24.08 15.53
CA PHE A 300 19.87 23.20 14.39
C PHE A 300 20.46 21.79 14.61
N LEU A 301 21.74 21.72 14.98
CA LEU A 301 22.46 20.47 15.28
C LEU A 301 21.83 19.68 16.43
N VAL A 302 21.57 20.34 17.56
CA VAL A 302 21.00 19.71 18.76
C VAL A 302 19.53 19.32 18.51
N GLY A 303 18.77 20.16 17.80
CA GLY A 303 17.38 19.92 17.41
C GLY A 303 17.21 18.72 16.50
N SER A 304 18.07 18.57 15.48
CA SER A 304 18.06 17.40 14.59
C SER A 304 18.39 16.11 15.34
N THR A 305 19.47 16.11 16.14
CA THR A 305 19.95 14.91 16.83
C THR A 305 19.06 14.46 18.00
N ILE A 306 18.44 15.39 18.72
CA ILE A 306 17.45 15.06 19.77
C ILE A 306 16.08 14.76 19.15
N GLY A 307 15.64 15.55 18.17
CA GLY A 307 14.36 15.35 17.47
C GLY A 307 14.24 13.96 16.82
N GLY A 308 15.30 13.50 16.14
CA GLY A 308 15.32 12.15 15.55
C GLY A 308 15.19 11.04 16.60
N LYS A 309 15.92 11.16 17.72
CA LYS A 309 15.84 10.20 18.84
C LYS A 309 14.45 10.19 19.49
N ILE A 310 13.83 11.36 19.67
CA ILE A 310 12.45 11.46 20.17
C ILE A 310 11.49 10.83 19.17
N SER A 311 11.68 11.05 17.86
CA SER A 311 10.86 10.43 16.81
C SER A 311 10.88 8.89 16.87
N ASP A 312 12.05 8.28 16.95
CA ASP A 312 12.17 6.82 17.08
C ASP A 312 11.55 6.29 18.39
N VAL A 313 11.70 7.00 19.51
CA VAL A 313 11.10 6.61 20.79
C VAL A 313 9.57 6.76 20.75
N VAL A 314 9.05 7.80 20.11
CA VAL A 314 7.60 8.03 19.94
C VAL A 314 7.01 6.94 19.04
N VAL A 315 7.58 6.67 17.86
CA VAL A 315 7.11 5.58 16.98
C VAL A 315 7.12 4.25 17.73
N LYS A 316 8.22 3.88 18.41
CA LYS A 316 8.29 2.65 19.22
C LYS A 316 7.25 2.61 20.34
N ARG A 317 6.84 3.77 20.90
CA ARG A 317 5.79 3.87 21.92
C ARG A 317 4.39 3.70 21.32
N TYR A 318 4.11 4.25 20.14
CA TYR A 318 2.81 4.10 19.48
C TYR A 318 2.63 2.71 18.85
N MET A 319 3.68 2.12 18.24
CA MET A 319 3.69 0.71 17.82
C MET A 319 3.35 -0.23 18.98
N ARG A 320 3.96 -0.05 20.16
CA ARG A 320 3.63 -0.82 21.38
C ARG A 320 2.19 -0.65 21.86
N LYS A 321 1.54 0.47 21.56
CA LYS A 321 0.11 0.71 21.85
C LYS A 321 -0.83 0.09 20.79
N ARG A 322 -0.32 -0.24 19.60
CA ARG A 322 -1.06 -0.83 18.47
C ARG A 322 -0.54 -2.24 18.13
N ASN A 323 -0.14 -3.02 19.14
CA ASN A 323 0.34 -4.40 19.03
C ASN A 323 1.40 -4.66 17.94
N GLY A 324 2.25 -3.66 17.64
CA GLY A 324 3.33 -3.74 16.65
C GLY A 324 3.07 -3.00 15.35
N GLN A 325 1.82 -2.61 15.04
CA GLN A 325 1.49 -1.87 13.81
C GLN A 325 2.24 -0.53 13.74
N ARG A 326 2.90 -0.27 12.61
CA ARG A 326 3.67 0.95 12.32
C ARG A 326 2.89 1.85 11.38
N ILE A 327 2.64 3.10 11.78
CA ILE A 327 1.94 4.09 10.97
C ILE A 327 2.85 5.32 10.76
N PRO A 328 3.06 5.83 9.53
CA PRO A 328 3.96 6.96 9.26
C PRO A 328 3.66 8.21 10.09
N GLU A 329 2.38 8.52 10.33
CA GLU A 329 1.93 9.67 11.15
C GLU A 329 2.46 9.65 12.60
N ASP A 330 2.88 8.50 13.14
CA ASP A 330 3.51 8.45 14.47
C ASP A 330 4.83 9.24 14.53
N ARG A 331 5.49 9.46 13.38
CA ARG A 331 6.63 10.39 13.26
C ARG A 331 6.23 11.83 13.63
N LEU A 332 5.04 12.26 13.24
CA LEU A 332 4.56 13.64 13.41
C LEU A 332 4.21 13.98 14.87
N ASN A 333 3.74 12.98 15.64
CA ASN A 333 3.51 13.11 17.07
C ASN A 333 4.77 13.54 17.85
N SER A 334 5.97 13.24 17.34
CA SER A 334 7.24 13.67 17.96
C SER A 334 7.58 15.16 17.77
N SER A 335 7.12 15.76 16.67
CA SER A 335 7.40 17.17 16.34
C SER A 335 6.46 18.17 17.00
N LEU A 336 5.28 17.75 17.49
CA LEU A 336 4.22 18.64 17.99
C LEU A 336 4.68 19.64 19.05
N VAL A 337 5.42 19.20 20.07
CA VAL A 337 5.93 20.08 21.14
C VAL A 337 6.93 21.11 20.58
N SER A 338 7.80 20.67 19.66
CA SER A 338 8.80 21.51 19.03
C SER A 338 8.18 22.61 18.17
N VAL A 339 7.13 22.29 17.40
CA VAL A 339 6.50 23.22 16.45
C VAL A 339 5.43 24.13 17.09
N LEU A 340 4.68 23.64 18.08
CA LEU A 340 3.62 24.44 18.74
C LEU A 340 4.12 25.27 19.93
N ILE A 341 5.25 24.91 20.55
CA ILE A 341 5.74 25.56 21.78
C ILE A 341 7.15 26.10 21.59
N ILE A 342 8.14 25.23 21.31
CA ILE A 342 9.56 25.62 21.43
C ILE A 342 9.97 26.61 20.32
N LEU A 343 9.60 26.32 19.07
CA LEU A 343 9.88 27.19 17.93
C LEU A 343 9.16 28.56 18.05
N PRO A 344 7.84 28.64 18.30
CA PRO A 344 7.14 29.89 18.58
C PRO A 344 7.76 30.72 19.71
N LEU A 345 8.15 30.07 20.82
CA LEU A 345 8.77 30.74 21.95
C LEU A 345 10.13 31.35 21.58
N GLY A 346 10.99 30.61 20.89
CA GLY A 346 12.29 31.11 20.40
C GLY A 346 12.12 32.30 19.45
N THR A 347 11.24 32.17 18.45
CA THR A 347 10.95 33.19 17.43
C THR A 347 10.44 34.50 18.04
N LEU A 348 9.48 34.42 18.98
CA LEU A 348 8.95 35.60 19.69
C LEU A 348 10.02 36.25 20.58
N LEU A 349 10.77 35.45 21.35
CA LEU A 349 11.81 35.97 22.23
C LEU A 349 12.92 36.66 21.42
N TYR A 350 13.32 36.13 20.26
CA TYR A 350 14.28 36.76 19.38
C TYR A 350 13.76 38.11 18.85
N GLY A 351 12.58 38.10 18.22
CA GLY A 351 11.99 39.31 17.63
C GLY A 351 11.77 40.44 18.62
N TRP A 352 11.14 40.15 19.75
CA TRP A 352 10.78 41.17 20.75
C TRP A 352 11.95 41.58 21.65
N SER A 353 12.93 40.70 21.92
CA SER A 353 14.14 41.11 22.66
C SER A 353 15.00 42.10 21.87
N VAL A 354 15.15 41.90 20.56
CA VAL A 354 15.86 42.87 19.71
C VAL A 354 15.07 44.18 19.61
N TYR A 355 13.75 44.12 19.38
CA TYR A 355 12.88 45.30 19.27
C TYR A 355 12.89 46.16 20.55
N HIS A 356 12.57 45.58 21.72
CA HIS A 356 12.59 46.29 23.01
C HIS A 356 13.99 46.43 23.63
N ARG A 357 15.04 46.05 22.88
CA ARG A 357 16.46 46.17 23.29
C ARG A 357 16.84 45.38 24.56
N LEU A 358 16.05 44.39 24.95
CA LEU A 358 16.16 43.63 26.21
C LEU A 358 17.31 42.62 26.22
N GLY A 359 17.82 42.30 27.41
CA GLY A 359 18.70 41.14 27.66
C GLY A 359 20.10 41.17 27.01
N GLY A 360 20.55 42.33 26.53
CA GLY A 360 21.87 42.50 25.92
C GLY A 360 22.04 41.68 24.63
N MET A 361 23.25 41.17 24.38
CA MET A 361 23.48 40.20 23.30
C MET A 361 23.03 38.78 23.66
N ALA A 362 23.02 38.44 24.96
CA ALA A 362 22.77 37.08 25.44
C ALA A 362 21.35 36.59 25.13
N LEU A 363 20.32 37.43 25.35
CA LEU A 363 18.94 37.03 25.12
C LEU A 363 18.62 36.73 23.63
N PRO A 364 18.99 37.58 22.65
CA PRO A 364 18.86 37.21 21.23
C PRO A 364 19.63 35.93 20.86
N ILE A 365 20.85 35.75 21.37
CA ILE A 365 21.67 34.55 21.12
C ILE A 365 20.98 33.28 21.64
N ILE A 366 20.50 33.29 22.88
CA ILE A 366 19.79 32.16 23.49
C ILE A 366 18.46 31.90 22.75
N SER A 367 17.74 32.96 22.36
CA SER A 367 16.48 32.85 21.62
C SER A 367 16.67 32.21 20.25
N ALA A 368 17.71 32.62 19.50
CA ALA A 368 18.07 32.04 18.21
C ALA A 368 18.48 30.55 18.31
N PHE A 369 19.13 30.15 19.41
CA PHE A 369 19.39 28.73 19.70
C PHE A 369 18.09 27.94 19.94
N ILE A 370 17.16 28.48 20.74
CA ILE A 370 15.86 27.84 21.03
C ILE A 370 15.01 27.74 19.76
N GLU A 371 14.97 28.80 18.94
CA GLU A 371 14.33 28.83 17.64
C GLU A 371 14.91 27.76 16.71
N GLY A 372 16.25 27.71 16.56
CA GLY A 372 16.91 26.69 15.75
C GLY A 372 16.69 25.25 16.23
N PHE A 373 16.69 25.04 17.55
CA PHE A 373 16.36 23.73 18.14
C PHE A 373 14.93 23.31 17.82
N GLY A 374 13.95 24.18 18.09
CA GLY A 374 12.54 23.92 17.81
C GLY A 374 12.30 23.65 16.33
N LEU A 375 12.93 24.42 15.44
CA LEU A 375 12.82 24.28 13.99
C LEU A 375 13.31 22.93 13.49
N MET A 376 14.54 22.52 13.85
CA MET A 376 15.12 21.29 13.31
C MET A 376 14.59 20.02 13.99
N ALA A 377 14.15 20.11 15.25
CA ALA A 377 13.37 19.05 15.87
C ALA A 377 12.01 18.86 15.18
N SER A 378 11.39 19.95 14.69
CA SER A 378 10.14 19.88 13.91
C SER A 378 10.36 19.30 12.52
N PHE A 379 11.41 19.74 11.81
CA PHE A 379 11.78 19.17 10.51
C PHE A 379 12.16 17.69 10.58
N SER A 380 12.71 17.19 11.69
CA SER A 380 13.10 15.78 11.82
C SER A 380 11.90 14.84 11.58
N GLY A 381 10.78 15.07 12.28
CA GLY A 381 9.55 14.30 12.10
C GLY A 381 8.97 14.43 10.68
N LEU A 382 8.84 15.66 10.17
CA LEU A 382 8.31 15.93 8.83
C LEU A 382 9.17 15.34 7.69
N ASN A 383 10.49 15.37 7.81
CA ASN A 383 11.41 14.78 6.82
C ASN A 383 11.26 13.25 6.77
N THR A 384 11.18 12.58 7.92
CA THR A 384 10.94 11.13 7.97
C THR A 384 9.55 10.75 7.45
N TYR A 385 8.52 11.48 7.86
CA TYR A 385 7.15 11.27 7.39
C TYR A 385 7.02 11.37 5.86
N ALA A 386 7.61 12.39 5.24
CA ALA A 386 7.58 12.54 3.78
C ALA A 386 8.28 11.40 3.01
N ALA A 387 9.17 10.64 3.65
CA ALA A 387 9.82 9.45 3.08
C ALA A 387 9.07 8.13 3.37
N GLU A 388 8.20 8.12 4.38
CA GLU A 388 7.46 6.94 4.86
C GLU A 388 5.98 6.91 4.41
N VAL A 389 5.36 8.06 4.08
CA VAL A 389 3.90 8.18 3.81
C VAL A 389 3.39 7.50 2.52
N ARG A 390 4.20 7.41 1.46
CA ARG A 390 3.90 6.58 0.27
C ARG A 390 5.21 5.96 -0.26
N PRO A 391 5.58 4.72 0.14
CA PRO A 391 6.85 4.10 -0.24
C PRO A 391 7.08 4.03 -1.76
N ALA A 392 6.15 3.47 -2.52
CA ALA A 392 6.23 3.37 -3.98
C ALA A 392 6.39 4.72 -4.72
N HIS A 393 5.93 5.82 -4.10
CA HIS A 393 5.98 7.17 -4.65
C HIS A 393 6.95 8.11 -3.91
N ARG A 394 7.83 7.57 -3.05
CA ARG A 394 8.73 8.29 -2.13
C ARG A 394 9.47 9.45 -2.80
N THR A 395 10.10 9.21 -3.95
CA THR A 395 10.88 10.21 -4.69
C THR A 395 10.02 11.40 -5.15
N ALA A 396 8.78 11.14 -5.59
CA ALA A 396 7.85 12.19 -6.00
C ALA A 396 7.33 13.01 -4.79
N VAL A 397 7.02 12.35 -3.67
CA VAL A 397 6.57 13.02 -2.44
C VAL A 397 7.66 13.93 -1.86
N ILE A 398 8.89 13.44 -1.72
CA ILE A 398 10.03 14.23 -1.21
C ILE A 398 10.35 15.40 -2.15
N THR A 399 10.19 15.22 -3.46
CA THR A 399 10.33 16.32 -4.44
C THR A 399 9.27 17.38 -4.24
N GLY A 400 8.00 17.00 -4.14
CA GLY A 400 6.89 17.91 -3.88
C GLY A 400 7.06 18.69 -2.57
N LYS A 401 7.60 18.06 -1.52
CA LYS A 401 8.02 18.73 -0.29
C LYS A 401 9.05 19.83 -0.56
N TYR A 402 10.12 19.53 -1.29
CA TYR A 402 11.17 20.53 -1.56
C TYR A 402 10.71 21.67 -2.48
N VAL A 403 9.84 21.40 -3.47
CA VAL A 403 9.19 22.45 -4.28
C VAL A 403 8.51 23.48 -3.37
N ILE A 404 7.69 23.04 -2.41
CA ILE A 404 7.00 23.94 -1.47
C ILE A 404 7.99 24.58 -0.48
N GLN A 405 8.92 23.81 0.09
CA GLN A 405 9.88 24.30 1.09
C GLN A 405 10.78 25.44 0.56
N TYR A 406 11.32 25.30 -0.66
CA TYR A 406 12.17 26.34 -1.25
C TYR A 406 11.35 27.49 -1.85
N SER A 407 10.11 27.27 -2.27
CA SER A 407 9.19 28.37 -2.65
C SER A 407 8.88 29.30 -1.47
N PHE A 408 8.62 28.74 -0.28
CA PHE A 408 8.48 29.55 0.94
C PHE A 408 9.81 30.16 1.41
N GLY A 409 10.93 29.50 1.15
CA GLY A 409 12.26 30.09 1.32
C GLY A 409 12.47 31.34 0.45
N ALA A 410 12.07 31.31 -0.82
CA ALA A 410 12.12 32.48 -1.71
C ALA A 410 11.26 33.64 -1.18
N MET A 411 10.02 33.36 -0.76
CA MET A 411 9.14 34.36 -0.14
C MET A 411 9.78 34.98 1.12
N SER A 412 10.48 34.17 1.92
CA SER A 412 11.17 34.67 3.12
C SER A 412 12.38 35.54 2.79
N VAL A 413 13.30 35.05 1.94
CA VAL A 413 14.55 35.76 1.61
C VAL A 413 14.27 37.08 0.89
N GLY A 414 13.25 37.13 0.03
CA GLY A 414 12.81 38.37 -0.61
C GLY A 414 11.97 39.28 0.29
N GLY A 415 11.09 38.71 1.14
CA GLY A 415 10.04 39.45 1.85
C GLY A 415 10.34 39.86 3.29
N VAL A 416 11.20 39.14 4.03
CA VAL A 416 11.40 39.40 5.47
C VAL A 416 12.12 40.71 5.75
N VAL A 417 13.09 41.12 4.91
CA VAL A 417 13.75 42.42 5.05
C VAL A 417 12.78 43.59 4.80
N PRO A 418 12.04 43.65 3.67
CA PRO A 418 10.96 44.64 3.49
C PRO A 418 9.89 44.62 4.59
N MET A 419 9.53 43.45 5.12
CA MET A 419 8.59 43.34 6.24
C MET A 419 9.17 43.97 7.52
N ILE A 420 10.44 43.73 7.84
CA ILE A 420 11.13 44.37 8.97
C ILE A 420 11.22 45.89 8.79
N ASP A 421 11.46 46.37 7.58
CA ASP A 421 11.52 47.80 7.27
C ASP A 421 10.13 48.48 7.35
N GLY A 422 9.05 47.77 7.03
CA GLY A 422 7.68 48.29 7.03
C GLY A 422 6.93 48.21 8.37
N ILE A 423 7.02 47.08 9.10
CA ILE A 423 6.28 46.87 10.37
C ILE A 423 7.17 46.67 11.60
N GLY A 424 8.50 46.68 11.44
CA GLY A 424 9.47 46.52 12.53
C GLY A 424 9.70 45.07 12.96
N VAL A 425 10.84 44.84 13.62
CA VAL A 425 11.36 43.50 13.96
C VAL A 425 10.37 42.68 14.80
N GLY A 426 9.77 43.26 15.84
CA GLY A 426 8.85 42.53 16.73
C GLY A 426 7.62 41.97 16.01
N TRP A 427 6.96 42.79 15.18
CA TRP A 427 5.81 42.36 14.40
C TRP A 427 6.19 41.41 13.26
N ALA A 428 7.30 41.64 12.57
CA ALA A 428 7.81 40.74 11.53
C ALA A 428 8.04 39.31 12.07
N PHE A 429 8.68 39.17 13.23
CA PHE A 429 8.88 37.87 13.89
C PHE A 429 7.60 37.32 14.54
N THR A 430 6.62 38.17 14.88
CA THR A 430 5.28 37.72 15.28
C THR A 430 4.53 37.08 14.10
N VAL A 431 4.66 37.61 12.87
CA VAL A 431 4.10 36.96 11.66
C VAL A 431 4.77 35.60 11.40
N ILE A 432 6.10 35.52 11.50
CA ILE A 432 6.86 34.26 11.38
C ILE A 432 6.41 33.25 12.46
N THR A 433 6.11 33.73 13.67
CA THR A 433 5.55 32.91 14.75
C THR A 433 4.16 32.36 14.38
N CYS A 434 3.26 33.18 13.86
CA CYS A 434 1.94 32.74 13.42
C CYS A 434 2.02 31.67 12.31
N PHE A 435 2.97 31.80 11.38
CA PHE A 435 3.24 30.76 10.37
C PHE A 435 3.78 29.46 11.01
N SER A 436 4.61 29.56 12.04
CA SER A 436 5.14 28.41 12.78
C SER A 436 4.04 27.68 13.57
N ILE A 437 3.14 28.42 14.22
CA ILE A 437 1.97 27.85 14.91
C ILE A 437 1.01 27.22 13.90
N LEU A 438 0.77 27.86 12.75
CA LEU A 438 -0.04 27.29 11.66
C LEU A 438 0.56 25.96 11.18
N ALA A 439 1.88 25.89 10.95
CA ALA A 439 2.55 24.63 10.62
C ALA A 439 2.30 23.55 11.68
N GLY A 440 2.32 23.92 12.96
CA GLY A 440 2.01 23.03 14.07
C GLY A 440 0.56 22.55 14.10
N VAL A 441 -0.40 23.40 13.74
CA VAL A 441 -1.82 23.01 13.58
C VAL A 441 -1.99 22.05 12.39
N LEU A 442 -1.30 22.27 11.27
CA LEU A 442 -1.32 21.34 10.14
C LEU A 442 -0.74 19.96 10.53
N VAL A 443 0.38 19.93 11.26
CA VAL A 443 0.98 18.69 11.79
C VAL A 443 0.04 18.01 12.79
N LEU A 444 -0.62 18.77 13.67
CA LEU A 444 -1.61 18.25 14.61
C LEU A 444 -2.80 17.60 13.91
N LEU A 445 -3.35 18.24 12.87
CA LEU A 445 -4.46 17.69 12.08
C LEU A 445 -4.09 16.34 11.46
N ILE A 446 -2.92 16.24 10.81
CA ILE A 446 -2.46 14.98 10.21
C ILE A 446 -2.31 13.88 11.28
N ALA A 447 -1.74 14.23 12.44
CA ALA A 447 -1.54 13.32 13.57
C ALA A 447 -2.82 12.98 14.37
N SER A 448 -3.89 13.77 14.25
CA SER A 448 -5.19 13.51 14.89
C SER A 448 -6.17 12.73 14.00
N PHE A 449 -6.13 12.94 12.69
CA PHE A 449 -6.93 12.13 11.75
C PHE A 449 -6.50 10.65 11.71
N THR A 450 -5.35 10.30 12.30
CA THR A 450 -4.90 8.92 12.55
C THR A 450 -5.74 8.14 13.58
N LEU A 451 -6.81 8.73 14.13
CA LEU A 451 -7.83 8.01 14.91
C LEU A 451 -9.03 7.54 14.08
N ALA A 452 -9.12 7.91 12.79
CA ALA A 452 -10.25 7.59 11.90
C ALA A 452 -9.88 6.74 10.68
N GLN A 453 -8.63 6.27 10.60
CA GLN A 453 -8.19 5.28 9.59
C GLN A 453 -7.30 4.24 10.26
N ASN A 454 -7.72 2.97 10.21
CA ASN A 454 -6.84 1.84 10.53
C ASN A 454 -5.73 1.83 9.48
N GLY A 455 -4.49 2.09 9.90
CA GLY A 455 -3.35 2.33 9.02
C GLY A 455 -2.73 1.08 8.38
N ALA A 456 -3.55 0.09 8.05
CA ALA A 456 -3.22 -0.88 7.02
C ALA A 456 -3.57 -0.27 5.65
N ASP A 457 -2.90 -0.72 4.59
CA ASP A 457 -3.55 -0.69 3.28
C ASP A 457 -4.75 -1.67 3.36
N PRO A 458 -5.96 -1.30 2.94
CA PRO A 458 -7.11 -2.22 3.02
C PRO A 458 -6.86 -3.55 2.27
N TYR A 459 -5.97 -3.59 1.27
CA TYR A 459 -5.65 -4.83 0.58
C TYR A 459 -4.55 -5.68 1.26
N ALA A 460 -3.76 -5.09 2.17
CA ALA A 460 -2.66 -5.78 2.84
C ALA A 460 -3.15 -6.66 4.00
N PRO A 461 -3.03 -8.01 3.93
CA PRO A 461 -3.36 -8.87 5.06
C PRO A 461 -2.31 -8.76 6.16
N VAL A 462 -2.71 -8.97 7.42
CA VAL A 462 -1.84 -8.75 8.58
C VAL A 462 -1.75 -9.99 9.45
N PHE A 463 -0.53 -10.46 9.73
CA PHE A 463 -0.32 -11.57 10.67
C PHE A 463 -0.80 -11.21 12.08
N THR A 464 -1.56 -12.12 12.69
CA THR A 464 -2.10 -12.01 14.06
C THR A 464 -1.90 -13.33 14.80
N THR A 465 -1.98 -13.31 16.13
CA THR A 465 -1.73 -14.49 16.99
C THR A 465 -3.00 -15.32 17.10
N CYS A 466 -2.91 -16.62 16.75
CA CYS A 466 -4.03 -17.56 16.84
C CYS A 466 -4.58 -17.65 18.28
N PRO A 467 -5.90 -17.51 18.50
CA PRO A 467 -6.52 -17.73 19.80
C PRO A 467 -6.30 -19.16 20.30
N SER A 468 -5.92 -19.33 21.57
CA SER A 468 -5.72 -20.65 22.19
C SER A 468 -7.01 -21.48 22.35
N SER A 469 -8.16 -20.93 21.97
CA SER A 469 -9.46 -21.61 21.90
C SER A 469 -9.75 -22.22 20.52
N LEU A 470 -8.98 -21.88 19.48
CA LEU A 470 -9.17 -22.39 18.12
C LEU A 470 -8.86 -23.89 18.07
N LYS A 471 -9.72 -24.65 17.37
CA LYS A 471 -9.62 -26.10 17.24
C LYS A 471 -9.98 -26.53 15.81
N ILE A 472 -9.28 -27.53 15.33
CA ILE A 472 -9.67 -28.28 14.14
C ILE A 472 -10.67 -29.37 14.54
N ARG A 473 -11.83 -29.39 13.89
CA ARG A 473 -12.89 -30.39 14.01
C ARG A 473 -12.74 -31.41 12.87
N LYS A 474 -12.99 -32.70 13.09
CA LYS A 474 -12.99 -33.66 11.97
C LYS A 474 -14.32 -33.59 11.23
N ALA A 475 -14.29 -33.82 9.92
CA ALA A 475 -15.50 -34.04 9.14
C ALA A 475 -16.27 -35.30 9.61
N SER A 476 -15.59 -36.27 10.24
CA SER A 476 -16.21 -37.44 10.88
C SER A 476 -17.11 -37.10 12.07
N ASP A 477 -16.92 -35.94 12.69
CA ASP A 477 -17.59 -35.59 13.95
C ASP A 477 -19.01 -35.05 13.72
N GLY A 478 -19.42 -34.89 12.45
CA GLY A 478 -20.74 -34.38 12.06
C GLY A 478 -20.69 -32.92 11.60
N LEU A 479 -21.76 -32.18 11.89
CA LEU A 479 -21.82 -30.72 11.70
C LEU A 479 -21.25 -30.02 12.95
N SER A 480 -20.87 -28.75 12.80
CA SER A 480 -20.56 -27.88 13.96
C SER A 480 -21.80 -27.64 14.84
N ASP A 481 -21.57 -27.25 16.09
CA ASP A 481 -22.63 -26.82 17.00
C ASP A 481 -23.32 -25.54 16.46
N GLU A 482 -22.55 -24.68 15.80
CA GLU A 482 -23.01 -23.47 15.12
C GLU A 482 -23.96 -23.79 13.95
N GLU A 483 -23.56 -24.65 12.99
CA GLU A 483 -24.45 -25.06 11.89
C GLU A 483 -25.68 -25.80 12.43
N SER A 484 -25.51 -26.67 13.44
CA SER A 484 -26.61 -27.43 14.04
C SER A 484 -27.63 -26.53 14.76
N SER A 485 -27.17 -25.56 15.56
CA SER A 485 -28.02 -24.57 16.22
C SER A 485 -28.70 -23.63 15.21
N TRP A 486 -27.96 -23.21 14.17
CA TRP A 486 -28.50 -22.39 13.10
C TRP A 486 -29.62 -23.12 12.33
N ARG A 487 -29.46 -24.41 12.02
CA ARG A 487 -30.51 -25.23 11.39
C ARG A 487 -31.80 -25.26 12.19
N GLN A 488 -31.72 -25.40 13.52
CA GLN A 488 -32.91 -25.35 14.39
C GLN A 488 -33.58 -23.97 14.35
N GLN A 489 -32.83 -22.89 14.17
CA GLN A 489 -33.40 -21.55 13.99
C GLN A 489 -34.02 -21.37 12.59
N ARG A 490 -33.36 -21.86 11.53
CA ARG A 490 -33.87 -21.87 10.15
C ARG A 490 -35.19 -22.65 10.04
N ALA A 491 -35.30 -23.81 10.68
CA ALA A 491 -36.51 -24.64 10.69
C ALA A 491 -37.76 -23.89 11.20
N LYS A 492 -37.61 -23.06 12.26
CA LYS A 492 -38.72 -22.26 12.82
C LYS A 492 -39.29 -21.27 11.81
N GLN A 493 -38.44 -20.63 11.00
CA GLN A 493 -38.86 -19.71 9.94
C GLN A 493 -39.37 -20.46 8.70
N MET A 494 -38.83 -21.65 8.41
CA MET A 494 -39.28 -22.45 7.27
C MET A 494 -40.71 -23.00 7.43
N ILE A 495 -41.16 -23.39 8.64
CA ILE A 495 -42.52 -23.91 8.86
C ILE A 495 -43.64 -22.95 8.34
N PRO A 496 -43.71 -21.67 8.74
CA PRO A 496 -44.74 -20.75 8.22
C PRO A 496 -44.55 -20.44 6.73
N ASN A 497 -43.30 -20.25 6.27
CA ASN A 497 -43.02 -20.05 4.84
C ASN A 497 -43.46 -21.25 3.98
N PHE A 498 -43.33 -22.47 4.49
CA PHE A 498 -43.75 -23.69 3.81
C PHE A 498 -45.27 -23.84 3.81
N GLN A 499 -45.93 -23.48 4.91
CA GLN A 499 -47.40 -23.39 4.95
C GLN A 499 -47.93 -22.42 3.88
N ASP A 500 -47.31 -21.26 3.72
CA ASP A 500 -47.75 -20.25 2.75
C ASP A 500 -47.39 -20.62 1.30
N TYR A 501 -46.24 -21.24 1.07
CA TYR A 501 -45.90 -21.80 -0.25
C TYR A 501 -46.86 -22.94 -0.65
N LEU A 502 -47.19 -23.87 0.26
CA LEU A 502 -48.11 -24.97 -0.03
C LEU A 502 -49.55 -24.49 -0.30
N LYS A 503 -50.00 -23.40 0.35
CA LYS A 503 -51.26 -22.71 -0.01
C LYS A 503 -51.20 -22.10 -1.42
N LEU A 504 -50.06 -21.52 -1.81
CA LEU A 504 -49.88 -20.88 -3.11
C LEU A 504 -49.77 -21.89 -4.26
N ALA A 505 -49.10 -23.03 -4.02
CA ALA A 505 -49.00 -24.13 -4.97
C ALA A 505 -50.39 -24.68 -5.34
N ASP A 506 -51.33 -24.70 -4.37
CA ASP A 506 -52.73 -25.08 -4.57
C ASP A 506 -52.83 -26.46 -5.23
N ILE A 507 -52.25 -27.44 -4.53
CA ILE A 507 -52.14 -28.84 -4.92
C ILE A 507 -53.49 -29.54 -4.64
N PRO A 508 -54.14 -30.17 -5.63
CA PRO A 508 -55.39 -30.90 -5.44
C PRO A 508 -55.30 -31.96 -4.32
N ASP A 509 -56.41 -32.12 -3.58
CA ASP A 509 -56.60 -33.09 -2.48
C ASP A 509 -55.59 -33.02 -1.31
N PHE A 510 -54.66 -32.05 -1.30
CA PHE A 510 -53.63 -31.92 -0.27
C PHE A 510 -54.03 -30.97 0.88
N ASN A 511 -54.28 -31.52 2.07
CA ASN A 511 -54.64 -30.72 3.25
C ASN A 511 -53.40 -30.12 3.95
N VAL A 512 -53.01 -28.91 3.50
CA VAL A 512 -51.86 -28.15 4.02
C VAL A 512 -51.88 -28.00 5.54
N THR A 513 -53.03 -27.65 6.14
CA THR A 513 -53.14 -27.42 7.60
C THR A 513 -52.90 -28.69 8.41
N ASN A 514 -53.43 -29.84 7.96
CA ASN A 514 -53.20 -31.15 8.59
C ASN A 514 -51.74 -31.60 8.47
N TYR A 515 -51.08 -31.30 7.34
CA TYR A 515 -49.67 -31.57 7.14
C TYR A 515 -48.78 -30.70 8.04
N ILE A 516 -48.97 -29.38 8.03
CA ILE A 516 -48.18 -28.43 8.84
C ILE A 516 -48.37 -28.66 10.34
N ASN A 517 -49.58 -28.98 10.80
CA ASN A 517 -49.83 -29.33 12.21
C ASN A 517 -49.14 -30.62 12.69
N LYS A 518 -48.60 -31.44 11.78
CA LYS A 518 -47.79 -32.64 12.10
C LYS A 518 -46.29 -32.38 11.99
N LEU A 519 -45.88 -31.29 11.33
CA LEU A 519 -44.49 -30.98 11.02
C LEU A 519 -43.78 -30.40 12.24
N LYS A 520 -42.78 -31.11 12.77
CA LYS A 520 -41.88 -30.59 13.81
C LYS A 520 -40.69 -29.90 13.18
N THR A 521 -39.94 -29.13 13.96
CA THR A 521 -38.65 -28.52 13.57
C THR A 521 -37.66 -29.51 12.99
N ASP A 522 -37.68 -30.74 13.49
CA ASP A 522 -36.71 -31.79 13.16
C ASP A 522 -37.15 -32.59 11.91
N ASP A 523 -38.41 -32.44 11.51
CA ASP A 523 -39.07 -33.10 10.37
C ASP A 523 -39.22 -32.13 9.15
N VAL A 524 -38.71 -30.89 9.23
CA VAL A 524 -38.80 -29.88 8.15
C VAL A 524 -37.91 -30.27 6.96
N PRO A 525 -38.42 -30.29 5.70
CA PRO A 525 -37.61 -30.63 4.53
C PRO A 525 -36.43 -29.70 4.32
N ILE A 526 -35.25 -30.27 4.10
CA ILE A 526 -33.97 -29.57 3.97
C ILE A 526 -33.62 -29.46 2.48
N VAL A 527 -33.91 -28.29 1.89
CA VAL A 527 -33.71 -28.04 0.45
C VAL A 527 -32.40 -27.30 0.18
N GLY A 528 -31.61 -27.76 -0.79
CA GLY A 528 -30.44 -27.07 -1.31
C GLY A 528 -30.67 -26.46 -2.69
N LEU A 529 -30.03 -25.32 -2.98
CA LEU A 529 -29.90 -24.74 -4.32
C LEU A 529 -28.42 -24.73 -4.72
N SER A 530 -28.08 -25.31 -5.87
CA SER A 530 -26.75 -25.23 -6.49
C SER A 530 -26.77 -24.25 -7.66
N VAL A 531 -25.88 -23.27 -7.66
CA VAL A 531 -25.71 -22.30 -8.76
C VAL A 531 -24.38 -22.56 -9.47
N SER A 532 -24.43 -22.82 -10.77
CA SER A 532 -23.25 -23.23 -11.53
C SER A 532 -22.20 -22.13 -11.74
N GLY A 533 -21.01 -22.55 -12.18
CA GLY A 533 -20.06 -21.68 -12.87
C GLY A 533 -20.54 -21.21 -14.24
N GLY A 534 -19.65 -20.54 -14.98
CA GLY A 534 -19.98 -19.87 -16.25
C GLY A 534 -19.95 -18.33 -16.20
N GLY A 535 -19.13 -17.76 -15.31
CA GLY A 535 -18.89 -16.31 -15.23
C GLY A 535 -20.15 -15.45 -15.05
N THR A 536 -20.13 -14.25 -15.61
CA THR A 536 -21.19 -13.23 -15.44
C THR A 536 -22.58 -13.74 -15.83
N GLN A 537 -22.67 -14.53 -16.90
CA GLN A 537 -23.95 -14.96 -17.46
C GLN A 537 -24.67 -15.93 -16.52
N SER A 538 -24.00 -16.98 -16.06
CA SER A 538 -24.57 -17.90 -15.07
C SER A 538 -24.86 -17.17 -13.74
N GLY A 539 -23.93 -16.31 -13.29
CA GLY A 539 -24.09 -15.54 -12.06
C GLY A 539 -25.32 -14.61 -12.03
N LEU A 540 -25.65 -13.97 -13.16
CA LEU A 540 -26.88 -13.19 -13.32
C LEU A 540 -28.11 -14.08 -13.48
N GLY A 541 -27.98 -15.24 -14.16
CA GLY A 541 -29.03 -16.24 -14.28
C GLY A 541 -29.46 -16.83 -12.92
N GLY A 542 -28.51 -17.09 -12.02
CA GLY A 542 -28.78 -17.52 -10.65
C GLY A 542 -29.56 -16.47 -9.83
N LEU A 543 -29.30 -15.17 -10.04
CA LEU A 543 -30.14 -14.10 -9.48
C LEU A 543 -31.54 -14.09 -10.11
N GLY A 544 -31.66 -14.44 -11.40
CA GLY A 544 -32.95 -14.69 -12.06
C GLY A 544 -33.76 -15.80 -11.40
N VAL A 545 -33.13 -16.96 -11.12
CA VAL A 545 -33.73 -18.07 -10.36
C VAL A 545 -34.18 -17.62 -8.97
N TRP A 546 -33.33 -16.88 -8.24
CA TRP A 546 -33.68 -16.31 -6.94
C TRP A 546 -34.92 -15.40 -7.03
N GLN A 547 -35.02 -14.53 -8.06
CA GLN A 547 -36.19 -13.68 -8.30
C GLN A 547 -37.46 -14.46 -8.69
N ALA A 548 -37.31 -15.56 -9.42
CA ALA A 548 -38.43 -16.44 -9.82
C ALA A 548 -38.98 -17.27 -8.65
N PHE A 549 -38.19 -17.46 -7.60
CA PHE A 549 -38.54 -18.25 -6.41
C PHE A 549 -38.82 -17.42 -5.15
N ASP A 550 -38.59 -16.11 -5.17
CA ASP A 550 -38.79 -15.21 -4.02
C ASP A 550 -40.27 -14.88 -3.78
N SER A 551 -40.81 -15.24 -2.60
CA SER A 551 -42.19 -14.88 -2.20
C SER A 551 -42.46 -13.38 -2.20
N ARG A 552 -41.42 -12.53 -2.12
CA ARG A 552 -41.52 -11.07 -2.17
C ARG A 552 -41.87 -10.58 -3.59
N SER A 553 -41.51 -11.33 -4.63
CA SER A 553 -41.83 -11.03 -6.04
C SER A 553 -43.30 -11.32 -6.37
N SER A 554 -44.04 -10.30 -6.82
CA SER A 554 -45.44 -10.46 -7.25
C SER A 554 -45.60 -11.38 -8.46
N ILE A 555 -44.63 -11.35 -9.37
CA ILE A 555 -44.60 -12.20 -10.58
C ILE A 555 -44.37 -13.66 -10.18
N ALA A 556 -43.43 -13.93 -9.27
CA ALA A 556 -43.18 -15.27 -8.74
C ALA A 556 -44.42 -15.83 -8.01
N ARG A 557 -45.12 -15.00 -7.23
CA ARG A 557 -46.39 -15.41 -6.61
C ARG A 557 -47.46 -15.75 -7.66
N ALA A 558 -47.61 -14.93 -8.70
CA ALA A 558 -48.54 -15.20 -9.79
C ALA A 558 -48.21 -16.49 -10.56
N ALA A 559 -46.93 -16.83 -10.70
CA ALA A 559 -46.46 -18.08 -11.30
C ALA A 559 -46.51 -19.31 -10.36
N ARG A 560 -47.03 -19.17 -9.12
CA ARG A 560 -47.02 -20.20 -8.06
C ARG A 560 -45.63 -20.69 -7.62
N THR A 561 -44.55 -20.02 -8.02
CA THR A 561 -43.16 -20.37 -7.68
C THR A 561 -42.59 -19.57 -6.50
N GLY A 562 -43.18 -18.41 -6.20
CA GLY A 562 -42.75 -17.51 -5.13
C GLY A 562 -42.96 -18.10 -3.73
N GLY A 563 -41.87 -18.39 -3.03
CA GLY A 563 -41.86 -19.09 -1.74
C GLY A 563 -40.69 -20.07 -1.64
N LEU A 564 -40.29 -20.67 -2.76
CA LEU A 564 -39.17 -21.63 -2.81
C LEU A 564 -37.85 -21.05 -2.27
N THR A 565 -37.56 -19.77 -2.54
CA THR A 565 -36.39 -19.07 -1.97
C THR A 565 -36.39 -19.06 -0.45
N GLN A 566 -37.57 -18.88 0.16
CA GLN A 566 -37.75 -18.92 1.61
C GLN A 566 -37.67 -20.34 2.20
N LEU A 567 -37.63 -21.38 1.36
CA LEU A 567 -37.47 -22.79 1.77
C LEU A 567 -36.06 -23.36 1.58
N PHE A 568 -35.13 -22.62 0.99
CA PHE A 568 -33.74 -23.08 0.90
C PHE A 568 -33.09 -23.10 2.29
N SER A 569 -32.53 -24.24 2.66
CA SER A 569 -31.60 -24.37 3.78
C SER A 569 -30.18 -24.03 3.35
N TYR A 570 -29.77 -24.40 2.13
CA TYR A 570 -28.41 -24.15 1.62
C TYR A 570 -28.46 -23.53 0.22
N ILE A 571 -27.54 -22.63 -0.07
CA ILE A 571 -27.24 -22.16 -1.42
C ILE A 571 -25.74 -22.27 -1.68
N THR A 572 -25.34 -23.10 -2.66
CA THR A 572 -23.94 -23.26 -3.08
C THR A 572 -23.65 -22.49 -4.36
N GLY A 573 -22.42 -21.98 -4.48
CA GLY A 573 -21.94 -21.31 -5.68
C GLY A 573 -20.43 -21.44 -5.85
N LEU A 574 -19.98 -21.54 -7.10
CA LEU A 574 -18.58 -21.42 -7.50
C LEU A 574 -18.47 -20.46 -8.68
N SER A 575 -17.27 -19.95 -8.95
CA SER A 575 -17.04 -19.06 -10.10
C SER A 575 -18.05 -17.90 -10.16
N GLY A 576 -18.69 -17.67 -11.30
CA GLY A 576 -19.79 -16.72 -11.48
C GLY A 576 -20.98 -16.88 -10.52
N GLY A 577 -21.47 -18.11 -10.28
CA GLY A 577 -22.54 -18.36 -9.31
C GLY A 577 -22.14 -18.02 -7.87
N GLY A 578 -20.88 -18.29 -7.51
CA GLY A 578 -20.32 -17.90 -6.21
C GLY A 578 -20.17 -16.38 -6.05
N ALA A 579 -19.56 -15.72 -7.04
CA ALA A 579 -19.24 -14.30 -6.99
C ALA A 579 -20.44 -13.37 -7.20
N VAL A 580 -21.34 -13.70 -8.14
CA VAL A 580 -22.47 -12.82 -8.52
C VAL A 580 -23.78 -13.23 -7.86
N THR A 581 -24.06 -14.53 -7.69
CA THR A 581 -25.31 -14.94 -7.02
C THR A 581 -25.11 -15.00 -5.51
N VAL A 582 -24.30 -15.94 -5.00
CA VAL A 582 -24.18 -16.20 -3.55
C VAL A 582 -23.61 -14.99 -2.80
N SER A 583 -22.51 -14.40 -3.30
CA SER A 583 -21.84 -13.30 -2.60
C SER A 583 -22.60 -11.98 -2.64
N LEU A 584 -23.26 -11.62 -3.76
CA LEU A 584 -24.10 -10.41 -3.79
C LEU A 584 -25.35 -10.56 -2.91
N LEU A 585 -25.98 -11.74 -2.89
CA LEU A 585 -27.11 -12.00 -1.99
C LEU A 585 -26.68 -11.89 -0.52
N ALA A 586 -25.57 -12.52 -0.14
CA ALA A 586 -25.04 -12.46 1.22
C ALA A 586 -24.67 -11.02 1.64
N ALA A 587 -23.92 -10.28 0.82
CA ALA A 587 -23.49 -8.91 1.11
C ALA A 587 -24.66 -7.90 1.19
N ASN A 588 -25.78 -8.20 0.52
CA ASN A 588 -27.03 -7.44 0.59
C ASN A 588 -28.05 -8.06 1.57
N ASN A 589 -27.60 -8.87 2.54
CA ASN A 589 -28.42 -9.49 3.59
C ASN A 589 -29.68 -10.21 3.06
N PHE A 590 -29.53 -10.91 1.93
CA PHE A 590 -30.57 -11.70 1.25
C PHE A 590 -31.85 -10.92 0.90
N THR A 591 -31.70 -9.63 0.58
CA THR A 591 -32.76 -8.78 0.04
C THR A 591 -33.31 -9.26 -1.33
N THR A 592 -34.31 -8.58 -1.88
CA THR A 592 -34.85 -8.88 -3.22
C THR A 592 -33.83 -8.53 -4.30
N THR A 593 -33.92 -9.12 -5.49
CA THR A 593 -33.04 -8.74 -6.62
C THR A 593 -33.18 -7.28 -7.02
N ASP A 594 -34.35 -6.65 -6.84
CA ASP A 594 -34.53 -5.22 -7.06
C ASP A 594 -33.90 -4.35 -5.95
N GLY A 595 -33.65 -4.93 -4.77
CA GLY A 595 -32.75 -4.35 -3.76
C GLY A 595 -31.30 -4.45 -4.20
N VAL A 596 -30.85 -5.64 -4.62
CA VAL A 596 -29.47 -5.86 -5.13
C VAL A 596 -29.17 -4.93 -6.30
N LYS A 597 -30.08 -4.79 -7.29
CA LYS A 597 -29.96 -3.86 -8.44
C LYS A 597 -29.90 -2.38 -8.06
N LYS A 598 -30.39 -1.98 -6.88
CA LYS A 598 -30.28 -0.59 -6.38
C LYS A 598 -28.98 -0.34 -5.62
N ALA A 599 -28.44 -1.36 -4.98
CA ALA A 599 -27.22 -1.27 -4.18
C ALA A 599 -25.95 -1.59 -4.99
N SER A 600 -26.07 -2.31 -6.10
CA SER A 600 -24.96 -2.90 -6.88
C SER A 600 -24.98 -2.36 -8.33
N ASN A 601 -23.88 -1.76 -8.79
CA ASN A 601 -23.83 -1.16 -10.13
C ASN A 601 -23.40 -2.16 -11.22
N PHE A 602 -24.36 -2.96 -11.70
CA PHE A 602 -24.18 -3.92 -12.79
C PHE A 602 -23.80 -3.30 -14.16
N SER A 603 -23.85 -1.96 -14.30
CA SER A 603 -23.38 -1.27 -15.51
C SER A 603 -21.88 -0.99 -15.51
N LEU A 604 -21.15 -1.35 -14.44
CA LEU A 604 -19.69 -1.28 -14.43
C LEU A 604 -19.09 -2.42 -15.25
N ASP A 605 -18.39 -2.05 -16.32
CA ASP A 605 -17.49 -2.94 -17.04
C ASP A 605 -16.28 -3.26 -16.16
N TYR A 606 -16.15 -4.52 -15.76
CA TYR A 606 -15.04 -5.02 -14.96
C TYR A 606 -13.69 -5.02 -15.70
N ALA A 607 -13.67 -4.81 -17.03
CA ALA A 607 -12.45 -4.65 -17.80
C ALA A 607 -11.95 -3.20 -17.90
N SER A 608 -12.73 -2.20 -17.46
CA SER A 608 -12.31 -0.78 -17.47
C SER A 608 -12.57 -0.01 -16.15
N GLY A 609 -13.36 -0.56 -15.24
CA GLY A 609 -13.54 -0.06 -13.88
C GLY A 609 -14.48 1.15 -13.74
N PRO A 610 -14.66 1.67 -12.51
CA PRO A 610 -15.64 2.73 -12.21
C PRO A 610 -15.51 4.01 -13.04
N ASP A 611 -14.28 4.40 -13.39
CA ASP A 611 -13.97 5.60 -14.17
C ASP A 611 -13.88 5.34 -15.68
N GLY A 612 -14.14 4.10 -16.15
CA GLY A 612 -13.96 3.69 -17.55
C GLY A 612 -12.51 3.71 -18.06
N ASN A 613 -11.54 3.84 -17.15
CA ASN A 613 -10.11 3.94 -17.47
C ASN A 613 -9.38 2.66 -17.07
N GLN A 614 -9.34 1.71 -18.01
CA GLN A 614 -8.67 0.42 -17.88
C GLN A 614 -7.25 0.53 -17.31
N THR A 615 -6.39 1.40 -17.84
CA THR A 615 -5.02 1.53 -17.35
C THR A 615 -4.97 1.94 -15.88
N ALA A 616 -5.81 2.89 -15.45
CA ALA A 616 -5.85 3.33 -14.06
C ALA A 616 -6.44 2.25 -13.13
N PHE A 617 -7.47 1.54 -13.58
CA PHE A 617 -8.13 0.48 -12.83
C PHE A 617 -7.20 -0.72 -12.60
N PHE A 618 -6.55 -1.22 -13.66
CA PHE A 618 -5.54 -2.28 -13.54
C PHE A 618 -4.33 -1.82 -12.72
N THR A 619 -3.89 -0.56 -12.84
CA THR A 619 -2.81 -0.02 -11.99
C THR A 619 -3.21 -0.08 -10.51
N SER A 620 -4.43 0.32 -10.14
CA SER A 620 -4.91 0.22 -8.76
C SER A 620 -4.96 -1.23 -8.25
N ILE A 621 -5.34 -2.17 -9.11
CA ILE A 621 -5.43 -3.59 -8.76
C ILE A 621 -4.05 -4.20 -8.53
N PHE A 622 -3.05 -3.83 -9.35
CA PHE A 622 -1.67 -4.25 -9.17
C PHE A 622 -0.95 -3.51 -8.01
N GLU A 623 -1.26 -2.23 -7.74
CA GLU A 623 -0.81 -1.53 -6.51
C GLU A 623 -1.33 -2.26 -5.25
N ASN A 624 -2.62 -2.60 -5.23
CA ASN A 624 -3.25 -3.37 -4.15
C ASN A 624 -2.60 -4.75 -3.97
N MET A 625 -2.38 -5.49 -5.07
CA MET A 625 -1.65 -6.77 -5.03
C MET A 625 -0.22 -6.60 -4.51
N GLY A 626 0.48 -5.52 -4.90
CA GLY A 626 1.77 -5.14 -4.33
C GLY A 626 1.76 -5.01 -2.81
N ALA A 627 0.72 -4.39 -2.24
CA ALA A 627 0.58 -4.28 -0.78
C ALA A 627 0.39 -5.65 -0.07
N LYS A 628 -0.21 -6.64 -0.75
CA LYS A 628 -0.34 -8.02 -0.27
C LYS A 628 1.00 -8.78 -0.35
N ASP A 629 1.73 -8.65 -1.46
CA ASP A 629 3.05 -9.26 -1.67
C ASP A 629 4.12 -8.66 -0.73
N GLU A 630 4.18 -7.33 -0.57
CA GLU A 630 5.02 -6.62 0.42
C GLU A 630 4.72 -7.06 1.87
N SER A 631 3.50 -7.56 2.14
CA SER A 631 3.11 -8.09 3.45
C SER A 631 3.48 -9.57 3.65
N GLY A 632 4.07 -10.22 2.66
CA GLY A 632 4.46 -11.63 2.71
C GLY A 632 3.33 -12.62 2.43
N PHE A 633 2.26 -12.17 1.76
CA PHE A 633 1.14 -13.03 1.34
C PHE A 633 1.13 -13.21 -0.17
N SER A 634 1.06 -14.46 -0.61
CA SER A 634 1.29 -14.86 -2.00
C SER A 634 0.21 -14.33 -2.95
N VAL A 635 0.63 -13.71 -4.06
CA VAL A 635 -0.24 -13.03 -5.04
C VAL A 635 -0.43 -13.82 -6.33
N SER A 636 -1.54 -13.57 -7.03
CA SER A 636 -1.86 -14.25 -8.29
C SER A 636 -2.96 -13.54 -9.10
N VAL A 637 -3.34 -14.11 -10.25
CA VAL A 637 -4.47 -13.61 -11.05
C VAL A 637 -5.82 -13.67 -10.30
N ALA A 638 -5.91 -14.41 -9.20
CA ALA A 638 -7.13 -14.46 -8.38
C ALA A 638 -7.41 -13.15 -7.67
N ASP A 639 -6.36 -12.46 -7.22
CA ASP A 639 -6.48 -11.16 -6.57
C ASP A 639 -7.06 -10.13 -7.55
N THR A 640 -6.69 -10.24 -8.84
CA THR A 640 -7.27 -9.47 -9.94
C THR A 640 -8.76 -9.78 -10.13
N PHE A 641 -9.14 -11.05 -10.29
CA PHE A 641 -10.55 -11.45 -10.46
C PHE A 641 -11.42 -11.14 -9.23
N GLY A 642 -10.88 -11.30 -8.02
CA GLY A 642 -11.52 -10.88 -6.78
C GLY A 642 -11.81 -9.38 -6.83
N GLN A 643 -10.81 -8.55 -7.11
CA GLN A 643 -11.01 -7.10 -7.19
C GLN A 643 -12.01 -6.68 -8.29
N PHE A 644 -12.01 -7.35 -9.45
CA PHE A 644 -13.03 -7.15 -10.49
C PHE A 644 -14.45 -7.38 -9.96
N TRP A 645 -14.74 -8.57 -9.41
CA TRP A 645 -16.05 -8.88 -8.84
C TRP A 645 -16.39 -8.03 -7.61
N GLY A 646 -15.36 -7.57 -6.88
CA GLY A 646 -15.49 -6.67 -5.74
C GLY A 646 -16.13 -5.32 -6.08
N THR A 647 -16.03 -4.86 -7.34
CA THR A 647 -16.69 -3.63 -7.82
C THR A 647 -18.21 -3.73 -7.89
N TRP A 648 -18.77 -4.96 -7.94
CA TRP A 648 -20.21 -5.20 -7.97
C TRP A 648 -20.82 -5.39 -6.58
N LEU A 649 -20.00 -5.60 -5.54
CA LEU A 649 -20.49 -5.54 -4.16
C LEU A 649 -20.92 -4.10 -3.83
N PRO A 650 -21.98 -3.89 -3.01
CA PRO A 650 -22.48 -2.56 -2.71
C PRO A 650 -21.45 -1.70 -1.96
N GLY A 651 -21.61 -0.38 -1.98
CA GLY A 651 -20.79 0.53 -1.17
C GLY A 651 -21.05 0.34 0.33
N ASP A 652 -22.32 0.43 0.71
CA ASP A 652 -22.81 0.21 2.08
C ASP A 652 -23.05 -1.30 2.33
N LYS A 653 -21.99 -2.11 2.29
CA LYS A 653 -22.06 -3.55 2.57
C LYS A 653 -22.55 -3.76 4.01
N VAL A 654 -23.49 -4.69 4.21
CA VAL A 654 -23.96 -5.04 5.57
C VAL A 654 -22.86 -5.76 6.36
N TYR A 655 -21.91 -6.39 5.66
CA TYR A 655 -20.77 -7.14 6.19
C TYR A 655 -19.50 -6.78 5.41
N SER A 656 -18.39 -6.62 6.12
CA SER A 656 -17.04 -6.44 5.57
C SER A 656 -16.36 -7.79 5.28
N ASN A 657 -16.54 -8.76 6.19
CA ASN A 657 -16.00 -10.13 6.08
C ASN A 657 -17.14 -11.15 5.83
N TYR A 658 -16.83 -12.32 5.27
CA TYR A 658 -17.83 -13.39 5.06
C TYR A 658 -18.21 -14.11 6.37
N SER A 659 -17.33 -14.12 7.38
CA SER A 659 -17.64 -14.49 8.76
C SER A 659 -18.75 -13.63 9.38
N GLU A 660 -18.77 -12.33 9.09
CA GLU A 660 -19.73 -11.38 9.68
C GLU A 660 -21.19 -11.64 9.27
N ILE A 661 -21.44 -12.48 8.25
CA ILE A 661 -22.78 -13.00 7.95
C ILE A 661 -23.37 -13.70 9.20
N ALA A 662 -22.54 -14.36 10.01
CA ALA A 662 -22.89 -14.99 11.28
C ALA A 662 -23.01 -14.00 12.48
N SER A 663 -22.95 -12.69 12.24
CA SER A 663 -23.20 -11.67 13.27
C SER A 663 -24.62 -11.73 13.82
N LYS A 664 -24.86 -11.09 14.97
CA LYS A 664 -26.20 -10.99 15.55
C LYS A 664 -27.11 -10.10 14.70
N ASN A 665 -28.39 -10.45 14.62
CA ASN A 665 -29.46 -9.72 13.92
C ASN A 665 -29.32 -9.67 12.38
N THR A 666 -28.63 -10.65 11.78
CA THR A 666 -28.57 -10.80 10.32
C THR A 666 -29.73 -11.66 9.82
N ALA A 667 -30.14 -11.54 8.55
CA ALA A 667 -31.18 -12.40 7.99
C ALA A 667 -30.77 -13.88 8.03
N PHE A 668 -29.46 -14.15 8.00
CA PHE A 668 -28.90 -15.48 8.23
C PHE A 668 -29.08 -15.96 9.68
N THR A 669 -28.64 -15.19 10.70
CA THR A 669 -28.75 -15.64 12.10
C THR A 669 -30.16 -15.61 12.68
N LEU A 670 -31.07 -14.81 12.12
CA LEU A 670 -32.50 -14.88 12.40
C LEU A 670 -33.18 -16.12 11.80
N GLY A 671 -32.51 -16.80 10.85
CA GLY A 671 -33.01 -17.99 10.16
C GLY A 671 -33.88 -17.68 8.94
N ASP A 672 -33.90 -16.44 8.45
CA ASP A 672 -34.74 -16.01 7.32
C ASP A 672 -34.11 -16.34 5.95
N ALA A 673 -32.77 -16.40 5.90
CA ALA A 673 -31.97 -16.73 4.73
C ALA A 673 -31.39 -18.17 4.78
N PRO A 674 -31.05 -18.78 3.62
CA PRO A 674 -30.25 -20.01 3.55
C PRO A 674 -28.80 -19.78 4.01
N MET A 675 -28.11 -20.87 4.33
CA MET A 675 -26.66 -20.93 4.45
C MET A 675 -25.99 -20.68 3.08
N PRO A 676 -25.20 -19.61 2.90
CA PRO A 676 -24.38 -19.43 1.71
C PRO A 676 -23.12 -20.28 1.83
N ILE A 677 -22.76 -20.98 0.75
CA ILE A 677 -21.56 -21.81 0.69
C ILE A 677 -20.79 -21.52 -0.61
N MET A 678 -19.52 -21.15 -0.49
CA MET A 678 -18.61 -21.05 -1.63
C MET A 678 -17.74 -22.30 -1.74
N CYS A 679 -17.48 -22.77 -2.95
CA CYS A 679 -16.77 -24.04 -3.21
C CYS A 679 -15.53 -23.86 -4.07
N PHE A 680 -14.46 -24.58 -3.71
CA PHE A 680 -13.17 -24.53 -4.39
C PHE A 680 -12.55 -25.92 -4.52
N ALA A 681 -11.88 -26.19 -5.63
CA ALA A 681 -11.27 -27.49 -5.96
C ALA A 681 -9.76 -27.48 -5.61
N GLU A 682 -9.24 -28.50 -4.93
CA GLU A 682 -7.82 -28.58 -4.58
C GLU A 682 -6.95 -29.08 -5.74
N VAL A 683 -5.72 -28.58 -5.80
CA VAL A 683 -4.64 -29.08 -6.66
C VAL A 683 -3.40 -29.36 -5.79
N ILE A 684 -2.80 -30.55 -5.89
CA ILE A 684 -1.58 -30.90 -5.13
C ILE A 684 -0.44 -31.31 -6.08
N PRO A 685 0.74 -30.65 -6.04
CA PRO A 685 1.90 -31.00 -6.85
C PRO A 685 2.30 -32.47 -6.74
N GLY A 686 2.44 -33.14 -7.88
CA GLY A 686 2.82 -34.56 -7.95
C GLY A 686 1.76 -35.55 -7.44
N LYS A 687 0.61 -35.09 -6.91
CA LYS A 687 -0.57 -35.93 -6.63
C LYS A 687 -1.66 -35.74 -7.68
N SER A 688 -2.02 -34.49 -8.00
CA SER A 688 -3.01 -34.13 -9.03
C SER A 688 -2.65 -34.64 -10.43
N PRO A 689 -3.62 -34.77 -11.35
CA PRO A 689 -3.35 -35.06 -12.75
C PRO A 689 -2.76 -33.82 -13.47
N GLU A 690 -2.00 -34.04 -14.54
CA GLU A 690 -1.30 -32.99 -15.30
C GLU A 690 -1.45 -33.16 -16.82
N ILE A 691 -1.56 -32.05 -17.55
CA ILE A 691 -1.49 -31.98 -19.01
C ILE A 691 -0.42 -30.94 -19.37
N GLY A 692 0.69 -31.37 -19.99
CA GLY A 692 1.76 -30.46 -20.41
C GLY A 692 2.43 -29.66 -19.27
N LYS A 693 2.53 -30.25 -18.07
CA LYS A 693 2.93 -29.64 -16.77
C LYS A 693 1.90 -28.68 -16.15
N LEU A 694 0.74 -28.49 -16.78
CA LEU A 694 -0.39 -27.81 -16.18
C LEU A 694 -1.16 -28.83 -15.34
N MET A 695 -1.03 -28.76 -14.02
CA MET A 695 -1.90 -29.51 -13.11
C MET A 695 -3.35 -29.09 -13.28
N TYR A 696 -4.30 -29.98 -13.01
CA TYR A 696 -5.70 -29.64 -12.85
C TYR A 696 -6.29 -30.39 -11.64
N PRO A 697 -7.42 -29.96 -11.07
CA PRO A 697 -8.12 -30.75 -10.06
C PRO A 697 -8.58 -32.08 -10.69
N GLY A 698 -8.93 -33.10 -9.90
CA GLY A 698 -9.53 -34.33 -10.42
C GLY A 698 -8.79 -35.61 -10.03
N PHE A 699 -9.28 -36.73 -10.58
CA PHE A 699 -8.78 -38.06 -10.26
C PHE A 699 -7.51 -38.43 -11.06
N ASN A 700 -6.41 -38.72 -10.36
CA ASN A 700 -5.17 -39.22 -10.96
C ASN A 700 -5.00 -40.72 -10.69
N LYS A 701 -5.19 -41.53 -11.74
CA LYS A 701 -5.03 -43.00 -11.73
C LYS A 701 -3.64 -43.49 -11.30
N SER A 702 -2.59 -42.68 -11.44
CA SER A 702 -1.20 -43.09 -11.15
C SER A 702 -0.79 -42.87 -9.69
N THR A 703 -1.43 -41.92 -9.00
CA THR A 703 -1.14 -41.55 -7.60
C THR A 703 -2.24 -41.97 -6.63
N GLY A 704 -3.43 -42.30 -7.14
CA GLY A 704 -4.63 -42.58 -6.35
C GLY A 704 -5.35 -41.32 -5.83
N PHE A 705 -4.83 -40.13 -6.10
CA PHE A 705 -5.43 -38.86 -5.69
C PHE A 705 -6.81 -38.68 -6.34
N ASN A 706 -7.82 -38.35 -5.54
CA ASN A 706 -9.16 -37.94 -5.99
C ASN A 706 -9.39 -36.46 -5.66
N LEU A 707 -10.39 -35.86 -6.31
CA LEU A 707 -10.71 -34.45 -6.15
C LEU A 707 -11.16 -34.09 -4.72
N THR A 708 -10.31 -33.36 -4.00
CA THR A 708 -10.72 -32.60 -2.81
C THR A 708 -11.49 -31.35 -3.21
N ALA A 709 -12.63 -31.08 -2.58
CA ALA A 709 -13.31 -29.79 -2.67
C ALA A 709 -13.46 -29.18 -1.27
N TYR A 710 -12.98 -27.94 -1.09
CA TYR A 710 -13.20 -27.16 0.11
C TYR A 710 -14.50 -26.38 0.01
N GLU A 711 -15.16 -26.23 1.15
CA GLU A 711 -16.28 -25.32 1.33
C GLU A 711 -15.94 -24.21 2.34
N VAL A 712 -16.43 -23.00 2.06
CA VAL A 712 -16.42 -21.85 2.98
C VAL A 712 -17.87 -21.55 3.36
N THR A 713 -18.14 -21.56 4.66
CA THR A 713 -19.42 -21.13 5.25
C THR A 713 -19.18 -19.90 6.17
N PRO A 714 -20.25 -19.20 6.62
CA PRO A 714 -20.15 -18.19 7.67
C PRO A 714 -19.55 -18.67 9.00
N PHE A 715 -19.49 -19.99 9.25
CA PHE A 715 -18.98 -20.56 10.50
C PHE A 715 -17.59 -21.18 10.35
N GLU A 716 -17.36 -21.94 9.28
CA GLU A 716 -16.20 -22.81 9.13
C GLU A 716 -15.63 -22.80 7.71
N PHE A 717 -14.34 -23.12 7.62
CA PHE A 717 -13.65 -23.49 6.38
C PHE A 717 -13.13 -24.93 6.51
N GLY A 718 -13.27 -25.75 5.47
CA GLY A 718 -12.81 -27.15 5.51
C GLY A 718 -13.28 -28.00 4.35
N SER A 719 -13.15 -29.33 4.49
CA SER A 719 -13.51 -30.28 3.43
C SER A 719 -13.94 -31.64 4.00
N TRP A 720 -14.91 -32.28 3.34
CA TRP A 720 -15.52 -33.56 3.73
C TRP A 720 -14.91 -34.75 2.98
N GLY A 721 -14.29 -35.71 3.67
CA GLY A 721 -13.91 -37.02 3.11
C GLY A 721 -12.66 -37.03 2.22
N THR A 722 -11.73 -36.10 2.43
CA THR A 722 -10.68 -35.69 1.49
C THR A 722 -9.29 -35.59 2.16
N THR A 723 -8.32 -34.92 1.55
CA THR A 723 -6.97 -34.69 2.09
C THR A 723 -6.98 -33.99 3.45
N ALA A 724 -7.79 -32.94 3.64
CA ALA A 724 -7.98 -32.31 4.95
C ALA A 724 -8.87 -33.16 5.88
N ASN A 725 -10.02 -33.62 5.35
CA ASN A 725 -11.08 -34.32 6.10
C ASN A 725 -11.50 -33.63 7.41
N ALA A 726 -11.44 -32.30 7.44
CA ALA A 726 -11.50 -31.49 8.64
C ALA A 726 -11.98 -30.06 8.36
N PHE A 727 -12.36 -29.38 9.43
CA PHE A 727 -12.89 -28.03 9.46
C PHE A 727 -12.20 -27.21 10.55
N THR A 728 -12.06 -25.91 10.33
CA THR A 728 -11.62 -24.95 11.34
C THR A 728 -12.60 -23.79 11.43
N ALA A 729 -12.74 -23.24 12.63
CA ALA A 729 -13.24 -21.89 12.80
C ALA A 729 -12.34 -20.89 12.06
N TRP A 730 -12.90 -19.73 11.68
CA TRP A 730 -12.24 -18.71 10.87
C TRP A 730 -10.88 -18.25 11.43
N PHE A 731 -9.85 -18.27 10.59
CA PHE A 731 -8.60 -17.54 10.83
C PHE A 731 -7.99 -16.87 9.58
N ILE A 732 -8.85 -16.42 8.67
CA ILE A 732 -8.51 -15.46 7.59
C ILE A 732 -9.36 -14.20 7.80
N ASP A 733 -9.33 -13.66 9.03
CA ASP A 733 -10.26 -12.62 9.50
C ASP A 733 -9.75 -11.19 9.24
N SER A 734 -9.36 -10.90 7.99
CA SER A 734 -9.31 -9.53 7.42
C SER A 734 -9.01 -9.55 5.92
N PHE A 735 -10.02 -9.46 5.06
CA PHE A 735 -9.86 -9.22 3.62
C PHE A 735 -10.88 -8.13 3.23
N TYR A 736 -10.46 -6.87 3.13
CA TYR A 736 -11.38 -5.72 3.08
C TYR A 736 -12.21 -5.72 1.77
N GLY A 737 -13.39 -6.33 1.81
CA GLY A 737 -14.33 -6.35 0.69
C GLY A 737 -13.86 -7.14 -0.54
N ILE A 738 -12.88 -8.03 -0.38
CA ILE A 738 -12.31 -8.87 -1.45
C ILE A 738 -13.15 -10.17 -1.54
N PRO A 739 -13.78 -10.48 -2.69
CA PRO A 739 -14.45 -11.76 -2.91
C PRO A 739 -13.48 -12.95 -2.81
N VAL A 740 -13.92 -14.03 -2.20
CA VAL A 740 -13.14 -15.28 -2.09
C VAL A 740 -13.10 -15.96 -3.46
N PHE A 741 -11.95 -15.89 -4.15
CA PHE A 741 -11.73 -16.42 -5.50
C PHE A 741 -10.39 -17.16 -5.57
N ALA A 742 -10.24 -18.11 -6.52
CA ALA A 742 -9.21 -19.16 -6.40
C ALA A 742 -8.35 -19.42 -7.67
N LYS A 743 -7.16 -18.79 -7.74
CA LYS A 743 -5.96 -18.95 -8.63
C LYS A 743 -4.66 -18.47 -7.89
N ARG A 744 -3.41 -18.82 -8.31
CA ARG A 744 -2.20 -19.34 -7.52
C ARG A 744 -1.72 -18.78 -6.15
N TRP A 745 -0.80 -19.47 -5.45
CA TRP A 745 0.66 -19.64 -5.67
C TRP A 745 1.21 -21.04 -5.22
N LEU A 746 2.50 -21.23 -4.87
CA LEU A 746 3.14 -22.52 -4.52
C LEU A 746 4.18 -22.43 -3.36
N GLY A 747 3.73 -22.73 -2.14
CA GLY A 747 4.43 -22.57 -0.84
C GLY A 747 5.82 -23.17 -0.59
N LYS A 748 6.48 -23.83 -1.55
CA LYS A 748 7.89 -24.25 -1.43
C LYS A 748 8.60 -23.97 -2.74
N ARG A 749 9.60 -23.07 -2.72
CA ARG A 749 10.55 -22.91 -3.84
C ARG A 749 11.26 -24.24 -4.10
N GLN A 750 10.76 -24.99 -5.08
CA GLN A 750 11.63 -25.84 -5.89
C GLN A 750 12.78 -24.97 -6.41
N LYS A 751 13.97 -25.56 -6.59
CA LYS A 751 15.13 -24.81 -7.08
C LYS A 751 14.73 -24.09 -8.37
N VAL A 752 14.98 -22.77 -8.41
CA VAL A 752 14.62 -21.87 -9.51
C VAL A 752 14.90 -22.55 -10.84
N ASN A 753 13.83 -22.93 -11.54
CA ASN A 753 13.92 -23.24 -12.96
C ASN A 753 13.83 -21.88 -13.68
N PRO A 754 14.90 -21.40 -14.33
CA PRO A 754 14.97 -20.00 -14.80
C PRO A 754 14.12 -19.71 -16.04
N ASP A 755 13.29 -20.67 -16.46
CA ASP A 755 12.47 -20.57 -17.65
C ASP A 755 11.08 -19.99 -17.33
N ILE A 756 10.82 -18.78 -17.82
CA ILE A 756 9.49 -18.14 -17.75
C ILE A 756 8.47 -18.95 -18.58
N ASN A 757 8.95 -19.78 -19.52
CA ASN A 757 8.16 -20.70 -20.33
C ASN A 757 7.96 -22.08 -19.65
N ASP A 758 7.76 -22.11 -18.32
CA ASP A 758 7.71 -23.37 -17.58
C ASP A 758 6.56 -24.27 -18.06
N VAL A 759 5.42 -23.69 -18.43
CA VAL A 759 4.34 -24.31 -19.22
C VAL A 759 4.36 -23.74 -20.66
N PRO A 760 4.35 -24.59 -21.71
CA PRO A 760 4.34 -24.11 -23.10
C PRO A 760 2.94 -23.63 -23.51
N VAL A 761 2.71 -22.33 -23.47
CA VAL A 761 1.49 -21.69 -23.98
C VAL A 761 1.40 -21.86 -25.51
N PRO A 762 0.28 -22.38 -26.07
CA PRO A 762 0.08 -22.48 -27.51
C PRO A 762 0.10 -21.12 -28.21
N ARG A 763 0.65 -21.04 -29.43
CA ARG A 763 0.85 -19.76 -30.14
C ARG A 763 -0.46 -19.04 -30.48
N ASP A 764 -1.52 -19.80 -30.71
CA ASP A 764 -2.90 -19.33 -30.93
C ASP A 764 -3.54 -18.72 -29.67
N GLN A 765 -2.95 -18.94 -28.48
CA GLN A 765 -3.43 -18.40 -27.21
C GLN A 765 -2.65 -17.17 -26.72
N TYR A 766 -1.61 -16.71 -27.42
CA TYR A 766 -0.89 -15.49 -27.02
C TYR A 766 -1.73 -14.21 -27.12
N ASP A 767 -2.72 -14.17 -28.01
CA ASP A 767 -3.66 -13.05 -28.17
C ASP A 767 -4.90 -13.16 -27.25
N ASN A 768 -4.97 -14.20 -26.41
CA ASN A 768 -6.07 -14.40 -25.46
C ASN A 768 -5.88 -13.48 -24.23
N PRO A 769 -6.80 -12.52 -23.94
CA PRO A 769 -6.62 -11.55 -22.86
C PRO A 769 -6.45 -12.17 -21.47
N LEU A 770 -7.01 -13.37 -21.24
CA LEU A 770 -6.85 -14.07 -19.96
C LEU A 770 -5.45 -14.67 -19.81
N VAL A 771 -4.86 -15.13 -20.91
CA VAL A 771 -3.47 -15.63 -20.95
C VAL A 771 -2.49 -14.48 -20.81
N GLN A 772 -2.77 -13.35 -21.46
CA GLN A 772 -2.00 -12.11 -21.30
C GLN A 772 -2.01 -11.63 -19.85
N LEU A 773 -3.18 -11.57 -19.21
CA LEU A 773 -3.30 -11.16 -17.80
C LEU A 773 -2.54 -12.08 -16.84
N VAL A 774 -2.63 -13.41 -17.02
CA VAL A 774 -1.86 -14.40 -16.22
C VAL A 774 -0.35 -14.20 -16.38
N ASN A 775 0.10 -13.88 -17.61
CA ASN A 775 1.49 -13.59 -17.93
C ASN A 775 1.96 -12.23 -17.38
N GLU A 776 1.14 -11.18 -17.45
CA GLU A 776 1.44 -9.86 -16.86
C GLU A 776 1.54 -9.94 -15.34
N THR A 777 0.63 -10.67 -14.68
CA THR A 777 0.74 -10.97 -13.25
C THR A 777 2.04 -11.71 -12.91
N ALA A 778 2.41 -12.74 -13.69
CA ALA A 778 3.66 -13.45 -13.49
C ALA A 778 4.90 -12.57 -13.68
N MET A 779 4.94 -11.76 -14.75
CA MET A 779 6.05 -10.85 -15.03
C MET A 779 6.20 -9.74 -13.99
N TYR A 780 5.10 -9.18 -13.47
CA TYR A 780 5.12 -8.09 -12.49
C TYR A 780 5.65 -8.54 -11.12
N PHE A 781 5.17 -9.69 -10.64
CA PHE A 781 5.56 -10.25 -9.32
C PHE A 781 6.73 -11.24 -9.38
N GLY A 782 7.32 -11.45 -10.57
CA GLY A 782 8.49 -12.31 -10.75
C GLY A 782 8.24 -13.81 -10.59
N LEU A 783 6.99 -14.24 -10.74
CA LEU A 783 6.51 -15.62 -10.66
C LEU A 783 6.70 -16.35 -12.00
N THR A 784 6.58 -17.69 -12.03
CA THR A 784 6.36 -18.41 -13.30
C THR A 784 4.92 -18.27 -13.81
N TYR A 785 4.68 -18.57 -15.09
CA TYR A 785 3.32 -18.60 -15.65
C TYR A 785 2.43 -19.66 -14.96
N ASN A 786 3.02 -20.80 -14.59
CA ASN A 786 2.33 -21.81 -13.79
C ASN A 786 2.00 -21.22 -12.40
N GLU A 787 2.95 -20.55 -11.73
CA GLU A 787 2.81 -19.90 -10.42
C GLU A 787 1.76 -18.77 -10.31
N SER A 788 0.92 -18.52 -11.32
CA SER A 788 -0.24 -17.59 -11.24
C SER A 788 -1.65 -18.22 -11.49
N LEU A 789 -1.80 -19.56 -11.65
CA LEU A 789 -3.10 -20.28 -11.86
C LEU A 789 -3.98 -20.98 -10.75
N TRP A 790 -3.60 -21.48 -9.53
CA TRP A 790 -4.48 -22.20 -8.51
C TRP A 790 -4.21 -21.84 -7.01
N ALA A 791 -5.07 -21.06 -6.34
CA ALA A 791 -4.84 -20.18 -5.17
C ALA A 791 -4.19 -20.71 -3.91
N THR A 792 -3.16 -19.98 -3.46
CA THR A 792 -2.61 -20.09 -2.12
C THR A 792 -3.57 -19.49 -1.10
N TYR A 793 -3.97 -20.35 -0.17
CA TYR A 793 -4.37 -19.94 1.16
C TYR A 793 -3.40 -20.60 2.16
N PRO A 794 -2.89 -19.90 3.19
CA PRO A 794 -2.11 -20.53 4.25
C PRO A 794 -2.91 -21.69 4.85
N ASN A 795 -2.30 -22.87 4.99
CA ASN A 795 -3.05 -24.07 5.34
C ASN A 795 -3.30 -24.14 6.87
N PRO A 796 -4.55 -24.02 7.34
CA PRO A 796 -4.84 -24.21 8.77
C PRO A 796 -4.75 -25.68 9.20
N PHE A 797 -4.57 -26.61 8.25
CA PHE A 797 -4.46 -28.05 8.47
C PHE A 797 -3.02 -28.58 8.29
N GLU A 798 -1.97 -27.73 8.21
CA GLU A 798 -0.58 -28.21 8.09
C GLU A 798 -0.24 -29.18 9.24
N ASP A 799 0.41 -30.30 8.91
CA ASP A 799 0.77 -31.40 9.82
C ASP A 799 -0.40 -32.05 10.61
N TYR A 800 -1.65 -31.72 10.28
CA TYR A 800 -2.84 -32.29 10.93
C TYR A 800 -3.02 -33.80 10.70
N ASN A 801 -2.62 -34.29 9.52
CA ASN A 801 -2.63 -35.70 9.14
C ASN A 801 -1.48 -36.00 8.15
N GLU A 802 -1.28 -37.27 7.77
CA GLU A 802 -0.18 -37.66 6.85
C GLU A 802 -0.32 -37.10 5.42
N ASP A 803 -1.52 -36.75 4.95
CA ASP A 803 -1.73 -36.13 3.64
C ASP A 803 -1.39 -34.63 3.63
N MET A 804 -1.53 -33.95 4.77
CA MET A 804 -1.21 -32.53 5.00
C MET A 804 0.18 -32.27 5.60
N LYS A 805 0.99 -33.31 5.70
CA LYS A 805 2.30 -33.29 6.38
C LYS A 805 3.32 -32.42 5.64
N GLY A 806 3.73 -31.32 6.25
CA GLY A 806 4.53 -30.27 5.64
C GLY A 806 3.87 -29.58 4.44
N VAL A 807 2.54 -29.53 4.39
CA VAL A 807 1.75 -28.81 3.39
C VAL A 807 1.34 -27.46 3.99
N SER A 808 2.19 -26.45 3.86
CA SER A 808 2.00 -25.12 4.45
C SER A 808 0.94 -24.26 3.75
N GLU A 809 0.52 -24.65 2.56
CA GLU A 809 -0.45 -23.92 1.72
C GLU A 809 -1.40 -24.87 1.00
N LEU A 810 -2.66 -24.45 0.90
CA LEU A 810 -3.67 -25.08 0.05
C LEU A 810 -3.66 -24.40 -1.32
N LEU A 811 -3.77 -25.16 -2.41
CA LEU A 811 -3.86 -24.63 -3.77
C LEU A 811 -5.27 -24.83 -4.33
N LEU A 812 -6.05 -23.76 -4.44
CA LEU A 812 -7.49 -23.82 -4.71
C LEU A 812 -7.85 -23.33 -6.12
N ALA A 813 -8.83 -23.96 -6.77
CA ALA A 813 -9.19 -23.73 -8.15
C ALA A 813 -10.70 -23.71 -8.36
N ASP A 814 -11.11 -23.31 -9.57
CA ASP A 814 -12.48 -23.39 -10.06
C ASP A 814 -12.86 -24.86 -10.36
N GLY A 815 -13.97 -25.35 -9.79
CA GLY A 815 -14.44 -26.74 -9.97
C GLY A 815 -14.95 -27.06 -11.39
N SER A 816 -15.21 -26.05 -12.22
CA SER A 816 -15.52 -26.25 -13.65
C SER A 816 -14.40 -26.96 -14.41
N LEU A 817 -13.14 -26.83 -13.97
CA LEU A 817 -11.97 -27.52 -14.55
C LEU A 817 -12.05 -29.06 -14.49
N THR A 818 -12.99 -29.60 -13.70
CA THR A 818 -13.24 -31.05 -13.54
C THR A 818 -14.58 -31.51 -14.11
N LEU A 819 -15.30 -30.66 -14.85
CA LEU A 819 -16.72 -30.88 -15.16
C LEU A 819 -17.54 -31.05 -13.87
N GLU A 820 -17.23 -30.23 -12.86
CA GLU A 820 -18.02 -30.09 -11.64
C GLU A 820 -18.39 -28.61 -11.44
N SER A 821 -18.85 -27.95 -12.50
CA SER A 821 -19.25 -26.53 -12.41
C SER A 821 -20.51 -26.32 -11.58
N ASN A 822 -21.24 -27.36 -11.20
CA ASN A 822 -22.26 -27.32 -10.14
C ASN A 822 -21.65 -27.73 -8.79
N PRO A 823 -21.58 -26.83 -7.79
CA PRO A 823 -21.03 -27.12 -6.46
C PRO A 823 -21.98 -27.98 -5.61
N LEU A 824 -22.10 -29.26 -5.96
CA LEU A 824 -23.04 -30.20 -5.32
C LEU A 824 -22.43 -30.94 -4.11
N ARG A 825 -21.08 -31.02 -3.99
CA ARG A 825 -20.43 -31.72 -2.87
C ARG A 825 -20.94 -31.30 -1.48
N PRO A 826 -21.10 -30.00 -1.14
CA PRO A 826 -21.66 -29.59 0.15
C PRO A 826 -23.09 -30.07 0.41
N LEU A 827 -23.85 -30.34 -0.65
CA LEU A 827 -25.28 -30.66 -0.59
C LEU A 827 -25.53 -32.17 -0.47
N ILE A 828 -24.67 -33.00 -1.06
CA ILE A 828 -24.82 -34.46 -1.06
C ILE A 828 -24.24 -35.16 0.18
N ILE A 829 -23.67 -34.42 1.15
CA ILE A 829 -23.14 -35.03 2.38
C ILE A 829 -24.25 -35.57 3.29
N HIS A 830 -24.15 -36.86 3.65
CA HIS A 830 -25.15 -37.56 4.45
C HIS A 830 -25.45 -36.90 5.81
N VAL A 831 -24.49 -36.15 6.39
CA VAL A 831 -24.67 -35.45 7.67
C VAL A 831 -25.62 -34.24 7.58
N ARG A 832 -25.73 -33.58 6.42
CA ARG A 832 -26.70 -32.49 6.24
C ARG A 832 -28.13 -33.02 6.02
N LYS A 833 -28.28 -34.25 5.49
CA LYS A 833 -29.57 -34.92 5.22
C LYS A 833 -30.51 -34.07 4.35
N LEU A 834 -30.07 -33.68 3.14
CA LEU A 834 -30.95 -32.96 2.22
C LEU A 834 -32.00 -33.90 1.60
N ASP A 835 -33.24 -33.42 1.53
CA ASP A 835 -34.37 -34.12 0.91
C ASP A 835 -34.50 -33.77 -0.59
N LEU A 836 -34.07 -32.56 -0.97
CA LEU A 836 -34.14 -32.04 -2.33
C LEU A 836 -32.95 -31.13 -2.63
N ILE A 837 -32.40 -31.27 -3.85
CA ILE A 837 -31.42 -30.35 -4.41
C ILE A 837 -31.97 -29.82 -5.74
N ILE A 838 -32.13 -28.50 -5.84
CA ILE A 838 -32.40 -27.79 -7.09
C ILE A 838 -31.06 -27.35 -7.69
N VAL A 839 -30.89 -27.53 -9.00
CA VAL A 839 -29.63 -27.23 -9.70
C VAL A 839 -29.90 -26.24 -10.82
N TYR A 840 -29.28 -25.05 -10.74
CA TYR A 840 -29.21 -24.11 -11.85
C TYR A 840 -27.90 -24.30 -12.60
N GLU A 841 -28.01 -24.92 -13.76
CA GLU A 841 -26.91 -25.26 -14.67
C GLU A 841 -26.94 -24.35 -15.90
N ALA A 842 -25.86 -23.60 -16.10
CA ALA A 842 -25.65 -22.69 -17.22
C ALA A 842 -24.18 -22.64 -17.67
N SER A 843 -23.44 -23.73 -17.46
CA SER A 843 -22.05 -23.86 -17.93
C SER A 843 -21.94 -24.20 -19.42
N SER A 844 -20.80 -23.87 -20.01
CA SER A 844 -20.45 -24.14 -21.40
C SER A 844 -19.56 -25.39 -21.57
N ASP A 845 -19.46 -26.23 -20.53
CA ASP A 845 -18.37 -27.20 -20.37
C ASP A 845 -18.53 -28.46 -21.27
N ALA A 846 -19.66 -28.59 -21.96
CA ALA A 846 -19.93 -29.66 -22.92
C ALA A 846 -19.39 -29.34 -24.33
N PRO A 847 -19.06 -30.35 -25.17
CA PRO A 847 -18.45 -30.13 -26.50
C PRO A 847 -19.20 -29.22 -27.49
N ASN A 848 -20.50 -28.99 -27.28
CA ASN A 848 -21.35 -28.11 -28.09
C ASN A 848 -21.77 -26.82 -27.35
N SER A 849 -21.17 -26.52 -26.18
CA SER A 849 -21.58 -25.42 -25.28
C SER A 849 -23.06 -25.47 -24.84
N TRP A 850 -23.65 -26.67 -24.72
CA TRP A 850 -25.04 -26.90 -24.31
C TRP A 850 -25.14 -27.74 -23.04
N VAL A 851 -26.11 -27.43 -22.19
CA VAL A 851 -26.43 -28.20 -20.98
C VAL A 851 -26.94 -29.59 -21.35
N ASN A 852 -26.25 -30.63 -20.87
CA ASN A 852 -26.56 -32.04 -21.16
C ASN A 852 -26.46 -32.97 -19.93
N GLY A 853 -26.32 -32.42 -18.72
CA GLY A 853 -26.17 -33.18 -17.47
C GLY A 853 -24.76 -33.72 -17.18
N THR A 854 -23.73 -33.41 -17.99
CA THR A 854 -22.36 -33.91 -17.77
C THR A 854 -21.81 -33.58 -16.38
N ASN A 855 -22.10 -32.39 -15.83
CA ASN A 855 -21.64 -32.01 -14.48
C ASN A 855 -22.27 -32.86 -13.36
N LEU A 856 -23.54 -33.27 -13.51
CA LEU A 856 -24.23 -34.15 -12.57
C LEU A 856 -23.59 -35.55 -12.57
N ILE A 857 -23.35 -36.10 -13.77
CA ILE A 857 -22.74 -37.42 -13.95
C ILE A 857 -21.30 -37.43 -13.42
N SER A 858 -20.51 -36.41 -13.74
CA SER A 858 -19.11 -36.30 -13.30
C SER A 858 -19.01 -36.22 -11.78
N THR A 859 -19.85 -35.39 -11.15
CA THR A 859 -19.89 -35.28 -9.67
C THR A 859 -20.32 -36.60 -9.01
N ALA A 860 -21.27 -37.34 -9.60
CA ALA A 860 -21.68 -38.65 -9.08
C ALA A 860 -20.53 -39.67 -9.16
N LEU A 861 -19.79 -39.70 -10.27
CA LEU A 861 -18.65 -40.60 -10.48
C LEU A 861 -17.48 -40.31 -9.52
N THR A 862 -17.12 -39.04 -9.32
CA THR A 862 -16.02 -38.65 -8.40
C THR A 862 -16.39 -38.78 -6.93
N ALA A 863 -17.69 -38.67 -6.60
CA ALA A 863 -18.23 -39.00 -5.28
C ALA A 863 -18.40 -40.53 -5.03
N GLY A 864 -18.06 -41.38 -6.01
CA GLY A 864 -18.12 -42.83 -5.89
C GLY A 864 -19.53 -43.44 -5.93
N VAL A 865 -20.53 -42.67 -6.38
CA VAL A 865 -21.92 -43.13 -6.49
C VAL A 865 -22.03 -44.13 -7.65
N LYS A 866 -22.59 -45.32 -7.37
CA LYS A 866 -22.98 -46.25 -8.43
C LYS A 866 -24.21 -45.71 -9.16
N LEU A 867 -24.04 -45.39 -10.45
CA LEU A 867 -25.13 -45.01 -11.34
C LEU A 867 -25.79 -46.28 -11.90
N ASP A 868 -26.80 -46.79 -11.19
CA ASP A 868 -27.70 -47.81 -11.74
C ASP A 868 -28.64 -47.18 -12.79
N ASN A 869 -29.12 -47.98 -13.76
CA ASN A 869 -29.78 -47.46 -14.97
C ASN A 869 -31.00 -46.56 -14.71
N ASP A 870 -31.74 -46.75 -13.61
CA ASP A 870 -32.92 -45.94 -13.28
C ASP A 870 -32.55 -44.48 -12.90
N MET A 871 -31.35 -44.23 -12.38
CA MET A 871 -30.87 -42.86 -12.11
C MET A 871 -30.73 -42.02 -13.39
N ALA A 872 -30.53 -42.64 -14.55
CA ALA A 872 -30.49 -41.92 -15.83
C ALA A 872 -31.83 -41.26 -16.15
N GLY A 873 -32.96 -41.88 -15.77
CA GLY A 873 -34.29 -41.28 -15.92
C GLY A 873 -34.49 -40.04 -15.04
N LEU A 874 -33.91 -40.04 -13.84
CA LEU A 874 -33.96 -38.87 -12.95
C LEU A 874 -33.15 -37.70 -13.51
N VAL A 875 -31.97 -37.97 -14.07
CA VAL A 875 -31.12 -36.95 -14.71
C VAL A 875 -31.77 -36.37 -15.97
N LEU A 876 -32.36 -37.20 -16.84
CA LEU A 876 -33.11 -36.70 -18.01
C LEU A 876 -34.27 -35.77 -17.62
N SER A 877 -34.96 -36.08 -16.52
CA SER A 877 -36.12 -35.29 -16.06
C SER A 877 -35.75 -33.85 -15.69
N LEU A 878 -34.53 -33.61 -15.20
CA LEU A 878 -34.03 -32.27 -14.89
C LEU A 878 -33.63 -31.47 -16.15
N VAL A 879 -33.05 -32.13 -17.15
CA VAL A 879 -32.60 -31.46 -18.39
C VAL A 879 -33.77 -30.88 -19.20
N ALA A 880 -34.92 -31.56 -19.19
CA ALA A 880 -36.11 -31.14 -19.95
C ALA A 880 -36.67 -29.77 -19.54
N MET A 881 -36.48 -29.35 -18.27
CA MET A 881 -37.07 -28.12 -17.75
C MET A 881 -36.34 -26.84 -18.20
N ALA A 882 -35.12 -26.98 -18.74
CA ALA A 882 -34.34 -25.86 -19.29
C ALA A 882 -34.62 -25.56 -20.77
N ALA A 883 -35.49 -26.34 -21.43
CA ALA A 883 -35.79 -26.22 -22.87
C ALA A 883 -37.13 -25.53 -23.19
N LEU A 884 -37.78 -24.93 -22.19
CA LEU A 884 -39.15 -24.36 -22.27
C LEU A 884 -39.28 -22.95 -21.64
N LEU A 885 -38.16 -22.22 -21.51
CA LEU A 885 -38.07 -20.80 -21.18
C LEU A 885 -37.11 -20.09 -22.15
#